data_AF-A0A958LLN4-F1
#
_entry.id   AF-A0A958LLN4-F1
#
_cell.length_a   1.000
_cell.length_b   1.000
_cell.length_c   1.000
_cell.angle_alpha   90.00
_cell.angle_beta   90.00
_cell.angle_gamma   90.00
#
_symmetry.space_group_name_H-M   'P 1'
#
loop_
_entity.id
_entity.type
_entity.pdbx_description
1 polymer ?
#
loop_
_entity_poly.entity_id
_entity_poly.type
_entity_poly.pdbx_seq_one_letter_code
_entity_poly.pdbx_strand_id
1 'polypeptide(L)'
;MEKEMSSKSSSVPFPGIRTTTDGSYAVTWVETHCSSAAAAYPITPSTGMGVAFQEAVANGGENMWGEKLLFFEPESEHSAASVCEGYALSGGRVSTFTSSQGLVLMKEVLYTIAGKRLPVVFHIGARALTVHALNVHAGHDDIMAVADCGWGILFARNAQEAGDFALISRKVAEASRTPFFNVQDGFLTTHTVETARLPEPEMMARFVGAPDGLRNFMDPKNPVMSGTVQNQDAYMRGKVAQRGYYNEVKGHLLNAFNEYAQLTGRQYGVIDSYQMDDAEYALIGMGSYMETSQVAVDLLRQQGKKVGCVSVLSYCPFPSVELVSALQNCKAISVLERLDECHMPESPLARGIKAAFADASWGAPGFPQINKIPMIQHGAGGLGSRDVRLEDIFAIYDNMVKGSDGVFRYCIGIDHPDNLPTTTEQISARTKGEYSLRGHSVGGFGSVSTNKLLASVCDAIFGLNVQAYPKYGAEKKGLPTTFFLTLSEEPVTLHQELSEVDFVAVMDSFAFLNSDPLAGMLEGGVVFFQTKESDLSRIWNGLPKSAKKKIQDLNLRFYTLDSQGIADKHASSADLRQRMMGITMLGVFLKVTPFAERKGWERKVLMEKVEHLVRKMFGKRDEKTVQDNLACIIEGYEGVREITPSMMNS
;
A
#
# COMPACT_ATOMS: atom_id res chain seq x y z
N MET A 1 8.71 4.85 33.97
CA MET A 1 8.28 3.68 34.78
C MET A 1 7.56 2.72 33.84
N GLU A 2 8.27 2.28 32.80
CA GLU A 2 7.69 1.92 31.48
C GLU A 2 8.35 0.69 30.84
N LYS A 3 9.07 -0.13 31.63
CA LYS A 3 9.76 -1.34 31.14
C LYS A 3 9.24 -2.65 31.73
N GLU A 4 8.03 -2.66 32.30
CA GLU A 4 7.37 -3.87 32.82
C GLU A 4 5.94 -4.07 32.26
N MET A 5 5.77 -3.95 30.94
CA MET A 5 4.54 -4.40 30.25
C MET A 5 4.79 -5.36 29.09
N SER A 6 6.01 -5.90 28.95
CA SER A 6 6.29 -7.02 28.06
C SER A 6 6.09 -8.34 28.82
N SER A 7 4.89 -8.93 28.70
CA SER A 7 4.60 -10.39 28.77
C SER A 7 3.19 -10.75 29.28
N LYS A 8 2.15 -9.95 29.01
CA LYS A 8 0.77 -10.44 29.05
C LYS A 8 0.19 -10.43 27.64
N SER A 9 0.37 -11.55 26.94
CA SER A 9 -0.45 -11.92 25.79
C SER A 9 -1.91 -11.98 26.25
N SER A 10 -2.63 -10.86 26.17
CA SER A 10 -4.08 -10.91 26.16
C SER A 10 -4.46 -11.50 24.80
N SER A 11 -4.99 -12.72 24.77
CA SER A 11 -5.50 -13.31 23.54
C SER A 11 -6.65 -12.43 23.03
N VAL A 12 -6.38 -11.59 22.04
CA VAL A 12 -7.40 -10.79 21.38
C VAL A 12 -8.40 -11.74 20.69
N PRO A 13 -9.70 -11.45 20.71
CA PRO A 13 -10.71 -12.37 20.16
C PRO A 13 -10.52 -12.69 18.67
N PHE A 14 -10.11 -11.70 17.88
CA PHE A 14 -10.00 -11.79 16.42
C PHE A 14 -8.66 -11.23 15.94
N PRO A 15 -7.57 -12.01 16.06
CA PRO A 15 -6.23 -11.57 15.68
C PRO A 15 -6.05 -11.39 14.16
N GLY A 16 -7.04 -11.78 13.35
CA GLY A 16 -7.01 -11.73 11.89
C GLY A 16 -6.31 -12.93 11.24
N ILE A 17 -6.72 -13.23 10.01
CA ILE A 17 -6.20 -14.30 9.17
C ILE A 17 -4.89 -13.85 8.53
N ARG A 18 -3.76 -14.36 9.03
CA ARG A 18 -2.44 -14.08 8.44
C ARG A 18 -2.41 -14.55 6.98
N THR A 19 -2.04 -13.64 6.09
CA THR A 19 -1.95 -13.87 4.65
C THR A 19 -0.89 -12.97 4.03
N THR A 20 -0.50 -13.30 2.80
CA THR A 20 0.29 -12.45 1.92
C THR A 20 -0.67 -11.81 0.91
N THR A 21 -0.86 -10.50 0.97
CA THR A 21 -1.91 -9.80 0.21
C THR A 21 -1.54 -8.37 -0.14
N ASP A 22 -2.24 -7.76 -1.08
CA ASP A 22 -2.09 -6.35 -1.43
C ASP A 22 -3.30 -5.55 -0.94
N GLY A 23 -3.20 -4.22 -0.93
CA GLY A 23 -4.27 -3.35 -0.44
C GLY A 23 -5.56 -3.45 -1.25
N SER A 24 -5.47 -3.78 -2.55
CA SER A 24 -6.66 -4.03 -3.38
C SER A 24 -7.41 -5.28 -2.89
N TYR A 25 -6.70 -6.40 -2.72
CA TYR A 25 -7.32 -7.64 -2.28
C TYR A 25 -7.84 -7.51 -0.84
N ALA A 26 -7.11 -6.84 0.06
CA ALA A 26 -7.57 -6.59 1.42
C ALA A 26 -8.90 -5.84 1.48
N VAL A 27 -9.09 -4.82 0.64
CA VAL A 27 -10.37 -4.13 0.48
C VAL A 27 -11.44 -5.08 -0.06
N THR A 28 -11.16 -5.80 -1.15
CA THR A 28 -12.18 -6.69 -1.74
C THR A 28 -12.56 -7.86 -0.84
N TRP A 29 -11.66 -8.33 0.01
CA TRP A 29 -11.97 -9.29 1.06
C TRP A 29 -13.08 -8.75 1.97
N VAL A 30 -12.98 -7.50 2.43
CA VAL A 30 -14.05 -6.88 3.24
C VAL A 30 -15.33 -6.71 2.43
N GLU A 31 -15.24 -6.16 1.22
CA GLU A 31 -16.42 -5.82 0.41
C GLU A 31 -17.23 -7.03 -0.02
N THR A 32 -16.58 -8.12 -0.41
CA THR A 32 -17.26 -9.36 -0.81
C THR A 32 -17.95 -10.06 0.35
N HIS A 33 -17.55 -9.79 1.60
CA HIS A 33 -18.22 -10.32 2.78
C HIS A 33 -19.28 -9.37 3.35
N CYS A 34 -19.10 -8.05 3.22
CA CYS A 34 -19.93 -7.04 3.89
C CYS A 34 -20.94 -6.31 3.00
N SER A 35 -20.76 -6.32 1.68
CA SER A 35 -21.62 -5.59 0.74
C SER A 35 -22.48 -6.55 -0.07
N SER A 36 -23.60 -6.06 -0.58
CA SER A 36 -24.52 -6.85 -1.43
C SER A 36 -24.25 -6.59 -2.92
N ALA A 37 -23.67 -5.42 -3.24
CA ALA A 37 -23.34 -5.06 -4.61
C ALA A 37 -22.05 -4.21 -4.71
N ALA A 38 -21.48 -4.17 -5.91
CA ALA A 38 -20.54 -3.14 -6.32
C ALA A 38 -20.87 -2.62 -7.72
N ALA A 39 -20.63 -1.34 -7.96
CA ALA A 39 -20.70 -0.75 -9.29
C ALA A 39 -19.39 -0.05 -9.60
N ALA A 40 -18.69 -0.40 -10.67
CA ALA A 40 -17.38 0.16 -10.98
C ALA A 40 -17.14 0.28 -12.48
N TYR A 41 -16.26 1.21 -12.85
CA TYR A 41 -15.73 1.37 -14.20
C TYR A 41 -14.20 1.25 -14.14
N PRO A 42 -13.55 0.54 -15.09
CA PRO A 42 -12.13 0.21 -14.96
C PRO A 42 -11.23 1.44 -15.11
N ILE A 43 -10.50 1.76 -14.04
CA ILE A 43 -9.45 2.78 -14.04
C ILE A 43 -8.26 2.32 -13.19
N THR A 44 -7.05 2.35 -13.76
CA THR A 44 -5.83 2.01 -13.03
C THR A 44 -5.57 3.06 -11.93
N PRO A 45 -5.14 2.68 -10.72
CA PRO A 45 -4.86 1.33 -10.22
C PRO A 45 -6.02 0.63 -9.49
N SER A 46 -7.24 1.18 -9.46
CA SER A 46 -8.37 0.56 -8.75
C SER A 46 -9.01 -0.62 -9.48
N THR A 47 -8.74 -0.82 -10.77
CA THR A 47 -9.31 -1.92 -11.59
C THR A 47 -9.22 -3.29 -10.92
N GLY A 48 -8.10 -3.58 -10.23
CA GLY A 48 -7.90 -4.86 -9.54
C GLY A 48 -8.99 -5.17 -8.51
N MET A 49 -9.51 -4.16 -7.82
CA MET A 49 -10.60 -4.33 -6.86
C MET A 49 -11.92 -4.68 -7.56
N GLY A 50 -12.24 -4.00 -8.66
CA GLY A 50 -13.43 -4.32 -9.47
C GLY A 50 -13.40 -5.74 -10.00
N VAL A 51 -12.26 -6.17 -10.56
CA VAL A 51 -12.07 -7.53 -11.09
C VAL A 51 -12.22 -8.59 -9.99
N ALA A 52 -11.62 -8.38 -8.81
CA ALA A 52 -11.71 -9.35 -7.72
C ALA A 52 -13.16 -9.48 -7.17
N PHE A 53 -13.91 -8.38 -7.11
CA PHE A 53 -15.34 -8.45 -6.75
C PHE A 53 -16.16 -9.16 -7.83
N GLN A 54 -15.91 -8.85 -9.11
CA GLN A 54 -16.57 -9.51 -10.25
C GLN A 54 -16.26 -11.02 -10.29
N GLU A 55 -15.05 -11.43 -9.94
CA GLU A 55 -14.67 -12.85 -9.80
C GLU A 55 -15.45 -13.53 -8.67
N ALA A 56 -15.61 -12.88 -7.52
CA ALA A 56 -16.44 -13.39 -6.43
C ALA A 56 -17.90 -13.60 -6.87
N VAL A 57 -18.46 -12.64 -7.62
CA VAL A 57 -19.82 -12.73 -8.19
C VAL A 57 -19.92 -13.88 -9.20
N ALA A 58 -18.96 -14.00 -10.13
CA ALA A 58 -18.94 -15.06 -11.14
C ALA A 58 -18.84 -16.47 -10.53
N ASN A 59 -18.18 -16.58 -9.37
CA ASN A 59 -18.10 -17.82 -8.59
C ASN A 59 -19.35 -18.11 -7.74
N GLY A 60 -20.42 -17.33 -7.88
CA GLY A 60 -21.65 -17.48 -7.11
C GLY A 60 -21.51 -17.05 -5.65
N GLY A 61 -20.62 -16.10 -5.37
CA GLY A 61 -20.35 -15.60 -4.03
C GLY A 61 -21.60 -15.00 -3.37
N GLU A 62 -21.71 -15.24 -2.07
CA GLU A 62 -22.70 -14.66 -1.19
C GLU A 62 -21.98 -13.89 -0.09
N ASN A 63 -22.57 -12.78 0.37
CA ASN A 63 -22.06 -12.06 1.52
C ASN A 63 -22.31 -12.85 2.82
N MET A 64 -21.83 -12.35 3.96
CA MET A 64 -21.92 -13.09 5.23
C MET A 64 -23.34 -13.27 5.78
N TRP A 65 -24.36 -12.68 5.13
CA TRP A 65 -25.78 -12.88 5.45
C TRP A 65 -26.52 -13.73 4.41
N GLY A 66 -25.81 -14.35 3.46
CA GLY A 66 -26.40 -15.21 2.44
C GLY A 66 -27.06 -14.46 1.29
N GLU A 67 -26.79 -13.15 1.13
CA GLU A 67 -27.25 -12.41 -0.04
C GLU A 67 -26.27 -12.60 -1.20
N LYS A 68 -26.81 -12.87 -2.39
CA LYS A 68 -25.99 -13.00 -3.60
C LYS A 68 -25.35 -11.67 -3.97
N LEU A 69 -24.05 -11.71 -4.26
CA LEU A 69 -23.31 -10.54 -4.70
C LEU A 69 -23.75 -10.12 -6.11
N LEU A 70 -23.83 -8.80 -6.34
CA LEU A 70 -24.12 -8.20 -7.65
C LEU A 70 -22.98 -7.28 -8.08
N PHE A 71 -22.65 -7.29 -9.38
CA PHE A 71 -21.69 -6.36 -9.96
C PHE A 71 -22.31 -5.62 -11.14
N PHE A 72 -22.14 -4.29 -11.17
CA PHE A 72 -22.61 -3.43 -12.25
C PHE A 72 -21.41 -2.76 -12.93
N GLU A 73 -21.33 -2.87 -14.25
CA GLU A 73 -20.33 -2.19 -15.09
C GLU A 73 -21.06 -1.21 -16.02
N PRO A 74 -21.30 0.04 -15.59
CA PRO A 74 -21.91 1.07 -16.42
C PRO A 74 -20.88 1.66 -17.40
N GLU A 75 -21.25 2.70 -18.15
CA GLU A 75 -20.42 3.29 -19.20
C GLU A 75 -19.35 4.29 -18.69
N SER A 76 -19.41 4.69 -17.42
CA SER A 76 -18.47 5.63 -16.80
C SER A 76 -18.48 5.57 -15.27
N GLU A 77 -17.48 6.16 -14.62
CA GLU A 77 -17.43 6.34 -13.17
C GLU A 77 -18.58 7.19 -12.63
N HIS A 78 -19.02 8.23 -13.36
CA HIS A 78 -20.20 9.02 -12.99
C HIS A 78 -21.44 8.11 -12.84
N SER A 79 -21.65 7.22 -13.80
CA SER A 79 -22.77 6.27 -13.76
C SER A 79 -22.57 5.17 -12.72
N ALA A 80 -21.32 4.76 -12.45
CA ALA A 80 -21.03 3.85 -11.33
C ALA A 80 -21.42 4.45 -9.98
N ALA A 81 -21.09 5.73 -9.74
CA ALA A 81 -21.55 6.43 -8.54
C ALA A 81 -23.08 6.56 -8.50
N SER A 82 -23.72 6.81 -9.64
CA SER A 82 -25.19 6.93 -9.75
C SER A 82 -25.91 5.61 -9.46
N VAL A 83 -25.35 4.48 -9.90
CA VAL A 83 -25.84 3.13 -9.54
C VAL A 83 -25.71 2.92 -8.04
N CYS A 84 -24.57 3.29 -7.44
CA CYS A 84 -24.38 3.20 -5.99
C CYS A 84 -25.40 4.06 -5.23
N GLU A 85 -25.66 5.28 -5.70
CA GLU A 85 -26.68 6.15 -5.12
C GLU A 85 -28.06 5.49 -5.13
N GLY A 86 -28.50 4.96 -6.29
CA GLY A 86 -29.79 4.31 -6.43
C GLY A 86 -29.94 3.04 -5.60
N TYR A 87 -28.87 2.23 -5.52
CA TYR A 87 -28.84 1.01 -4.73
C TYR A 87 -28.92 1.31 -3.22
N ALA A 88 -28.15 2.31 -2.76
CA ALA A 88 -28.19 2.74 -1.36
C ALA A 88 -29.52 3.40 -0.98
N LEU A 89 -30.15 4.17 -1.90
CA LEU A 89 -31.51 4.69 -1.70
C LEU A 89 -32.54 3.58 -1.49
N SER A 90 -32.31 2.41 -2.07
CA SER A 90 -33.17 1.23 -1.93
C SER A 90 -32.86 0.41 -0.66
N GLY A 91 -31.99 0.91 0.22
CA GLY A 91 -31.63 0.28 1.50
C GLY A 91 -30.51 -0.76 1.42
N GLY A 92 -29.81 -0.88 0.29
CA GLY A 92 -28.76 -1.89 0.11
C GLY A 92 -27.34 -1.39 0.40
N ARG A 93 -26.43 -2.30 0.79
CA ARG A 93 -24.99 -2.01 0.91
C ARG A 93 -24.31 -2.14 -0.45
N VAL A 94 -23.67 -1.06 -0.88
CA VAL A 94 -22.98 -0.97 -2.17
C VAL A 94 -21.66 -0.23 -2.05
N SER A 95 -20.70 -0.65 -2.87
CA SER A 95 -19.37 -0.04 -2.95
C SER A 95 -18.97 0.24 -4.39
N THR A 96 -17.98 1.13 -4.56
CA THR A 96 -17.29 1.36 -5.84
C THR A 96 -15.79 1.38 -5.64
N PHE A 97 -15.07 1.22 -6.74
CA PHE A 97 -13.62 1.23 -6.80
C PHE A 97 -13.20 2.22 -7.88
N THR A 98 -12.50 3.29 -7.52
CA THR A 98 -12.10 4.33 -8.49
C THR A 98 -10.78 5.01 -8.11
N SER A 99 -10.30 5.88 -8.98
CA SER A 99 -9.01 6.58 -8.89
C SER A 99 -9.04 7.81 -9.79
N SER A 100 -8.24 8.84 -9.50
CA SER A 100 -7.88 9.92 -10.42
C SER A 100 -9.09 10.54 -11.14
N GLN A 101 -9.07 10.57 -12.47
CA GLN A 101 -10.12 11.13 -13.32
C GLN A 101 -11.49 10.54 -13.06
N GLY A 102 -11.53 9.25 -12.74
CA GLY A 102 -12.77 8.55 -12.43
C GLY A 102 -13.43 9.13 -11.18
N LEU A 103 -12.65 9.40 -10.13
CA LEU A 103 -13.17 10.01 -8.91
C LEU A 103 -13.66 11.44 -9.15
N VAL A 104 -12.92 12.24 -9.91
CA VAL A 104 -13.34 13.62 -10.24
C VAL A 104 -14.59 13.62 -11.12
N LEU A 105 -14.74 12.64 -12.02
CA LEU A 105 -15.93 12.45 -12.84
C LEU A 105 -17.16 12.10 -11.98
N MET A 106 -16.98 11.54 -10.78
CA MET A 106 -18.07 11.30 -9.82
C MET A 106 -18.51 12.56 -9.05
N LYS A 107 -17.75 13.68 -9.09
CA LYS A 107 -17.89 14.80 -8.13
C LYS A 107 -19.31 15.32 -7.94
N GLU A 108 -20.09 15.45 -9.02
CA GLU A 108 -21.50 15.86 -8.95
C GLU A 108 -22.36 14.88 -8.12
N VAL A 109 -22.21 13.58 -8.38
CA VAL A 109 -22.94 12.51 -7.71
C VAL A 109 -22.51 12.38 -6.25
N LEU A 110 -21.24 12.62 -5.93
CA LEU A 110 -20.73 12.60 -4.56
C LEU A 110 -21.46 13.60 -3.66
N TYR A 111 -21.73 14.81 -4.16
CA TYR A 111 -22.54 15.80 -3.43
C TYR A 111 -23.97 15.31 -3.18
N THR A 112 -24.55 14.58 -4.14
CA THR A 112 -25.92 14.06 -4.04
C THR A 112 -26.02 12.93 -3.03
N ILE A 113 -25.10 11.95 -3.09
CA ILE A 113 -24.99 10.85 -2.12
C ILE A 113 -24.85 11.40 -0.70
N ALA A 114 -23.91 12.34 -0.51
CA ALA A 114 -23.74 13.01 0.77
C ALA A 114 -25.03 13.74 1.14
N GLY A 115 -25.58 14.61 0.30
CA GLY A 115 -26.80 15.38 0.60
C GLY A 115 -27.99 14.52 1.03
N LYS A 116 -28.13 13.33 0.45
CA LYS A 116 -29.18 12.34 0.77
C LYS A 116 -28.89 11.48 2.01
N ARG A 117 -27.73 11.65 2.65
CA ARG A 117 -27.28 10.92 3.86
C ARG A 117 -27.20 9.41 3.63
N LEU A 118 -26.66 9.01 2.48
CA LEU A 118 -26.49 7.61 2.11
C LEU A 118 -25.16 7.08 2.66
N PRO A 119 -25.14 6.03 3.49
CA PRO A 119 -23.93 5.54 4.17
C PRO A 119 -23.11 4.59 3.29
N VAL A 120 -22.74 5.02 2.08
CA VAL A 120 -21.90 4.22 1.17
C VAL A 120 -20.42 4.39 1.49
N VAL A 121 -19.59 3.41 1.09
CA VAL A 121 -18.13 3.50 1.19
C VAL A 121 -17.52 3.28 -0.19
N PHE A 122 -16.72 4.23 -0.62
CA PHE A 122 -16.01 4.19 -1.90
C PHE A 122 -14.51 3.98 -1.62
N HIS A 123 -13.88 3.07 -2.37
CA HIS A 123 -12.49 2.69 -2.16
C HIS A 123 -11.61 3.30 -3.25
N ILE A 124 -10.65 4.10 -2.82
CA ILE A 124 -9.85 4.92 -3.72
C ILE A 124 -8.42 4.43 -3.72
N GLY A 125 -7.93 4.01 -4.89
CA GLY A 125 -6.51 3.93 -5.15
C GLY A 125 -6.00 5.30 -5.56
N ALA A 126 -5.60 6.14 -4.61
CA ALA A 126 -5.25 7.54 -4.85
C ALA A 126 -4.17 7.65 -5.93
N ARG A 127 -4.49 8.36 -7.01
CA ARG A 127 -3.69 8.44 -8.23
C ARG A 127 -3.66 9.87 -8.73
N ALA A 128 -2.48 10.29 -9.21
CA ALA A 128 -2.30 11.59 -9.83
C ALA A 128 -3.32 11.86 -10.94
N LEU A 129 -3.89 13.06 -10.96
CA LEU A 129 -4.66 13.60 -12.05
C LEU A 129 -3.72 13.94 -13.21
N THR A 130 -4.25 13.75 -14.40
CA THR A 130 -3.68 14.28 -15.63
C THR A 130 -3.74 15.80 -15.57
N VAL A 131 -2.58 16.44 -15.43
CA VAL A 131 -2.44 17.90 -15.51
C VAL A 131 -1.63 18.24 -16.76
N HIS A 132 -0.31 18.44 -16.64
CA HIS A 132 0.57 18.64 -17.79
C HIS A 132 0.85 17.34 -18.56
N ALA A 133 0.71 16.19 -17.91
CA ALA A 133 0.85 14.86 -18.48
C ALA A 133 -0.03 13.85 -17.72
N LEU A 134 -0.33 12.71 -18.35
CA LEU A 134 -0.99 11.58 -17.70
C LEU A 134 0.02 10.85 -16.81
N ASN A 135 -0.39 10.53 -15.58
CA ASN A 135 0.34 9.62 -14.71
C ASN A 135 -0.64 8.63 -14.07
N VAL A 136 -0.33 7.34 -14.14
CA VAL A 136 -1.16 6.27 -13.55
C VAL A 136 -0.82 5.97 -12.09
N HIS A 137 0.27 6.55 -11.59
CA HIS A 137 0.84 6.28 -10.28
C HIS A 137 0.30 7.21 -9.18
N ALA A 138 0.74 6.97 -7.93
CA ALA A 138 0.19 7.63 -6.75
C ALA A 138 0.25 9.15 -6.83
N GLY A 139 -0.86 9.78 -6.43
CA GLY A 139 -1.01 11.22 -6.19
C GLY A 139 -2.24 11.40 -5.31
N HIS A 140 -2.26 12.43 -4.47
CA HIS A 140 -3.40 12.71 -3.57
C HIS A 140 -4.32 13.81 -4.09
N ASP A 141 -3.96 14.40 -5.23
CA ASP A 141 -4.70 15.49 -5.86
C ASP A 141 -6.11 15.08 -6.32
N ASP A 142 -6.36 13.80 -6.60
CA ASP A 142 -7.70 13.29 -6.90
C ASP A 142 -8.64 13.32 -5.68
N ILE A 143 -8.15 12.91 -4.51
CA ILE A 143 -8.88 13.01 -3.24
C ILE A 143 -9.08 14.48 -2.86
N MET A 144 -8.03 15.30 -2.97
CA MET A 144 -8.14 16.71 -2.61
C MET A 144 -9.10 17.46 -3.55
N ALA A 145 -9.24 17.03 -4.80
CA ALA A 145 -10.23 17.58 -5.74
C ALA A 145 -11.69 17.32 -5.33
N VAL A 146 -11.97 16.34 -4.47
CA VAL A 146 -13.33 16.00 -4.00
C VAL A 146 -13.50 16.10 -2.47
N ALA A 147 -12.50 16.58 -1.74
CA ALA A 147 -12.54 16.67 -0.28
C ALA A 147 -13.65 17.59 0.26
N ASP A 148 -14.16 18.49 -0.58
CA ASP A 148 -15.26 19.42 -0.31
C ASP A 148 -16.66 18.80 -0.45
N CYS A 149 -16.77 17.54 -0.93
CA CYS A 149 -18.06 16.89 -1.22
C CYS A 149 -18.83 16.44 0.03
N GLY A 150 -18.25 16.61 1.23
CA GLY A 150 -18.88 16.26 2.50
C GLY A 150 -18.89 14.75 2.78
N TRP A 151 -17.77 14.09 2.49
CA TRP A 151 -17.50 12.68 2.78
C TRP A 151 -16.49 12.56 3.93
N GLY A 152 -16.57 11.49 4.71
CA GLY A 152 -15.46 11.08 5.57
C GLY A 152 -14.30 10.58 4.72
N ILE A 153 -13.05 10.79 5.15
CA ILE A 153 -11.85 10.43 4.37
C ILE A 153 -10.82 9.83 5.32
N LEU A 154 -10.53 8.54 5.14
CA LEU A 154 -9.48 7.83 5.87
C LEU A 154 -8.34 7.43 4.91
N PHE A 155 -7.10 7.67 5.31
CA PHE A 155 -5.88 7.34 4.56
C PHE A 155 -5.15 6.17 5.21
N ALA A 156 -5.14 5.03 4.53
CA ALA A 156 -4.32 3.88 4.89
C ALA A 156 -2.87 4.05 4.43
N ARG A 157 -1.92 3.63 5.26
CA ARG A 157 -0.49 3.62 4.94
C ARG A 157 -0.05 2.35 4.21
N ASN A 158 -0.68 1.22 4.53
CA ASN A 158 -0.30 -0.11 4.04
C ASN A 158 -1.50 -1.02 3.76
N ALA A 159 -1.26 -2.24 3.28
CA ALA A 159 -2.31 -3.18 2.92
C ALA A 159 -3.19 -3.60 4.11
N GLN A 160 -2.61 -3.68 5.32
CA GLN A 160 -3.36 -3.98 6.54
C GLN A 160 -4.37 -2.87 6.85
N GLU A 161 -3.92 -1.62 6.90
CA GLU A 161 -4.78 -0.47 7.16
C GLU A 161 -5.84 -0.29 6.08
N ALA A 162 -5.54 -0.59 4.81
CA ALA A 162 -6.51 -0.49 3.72
C ALA A 162 -7.71 -1.44 3.92
N GLY A 163 -7.46 -2.67 4.37
CA GLY A 163 -8.52 -3.62 4.74
C GLY A 163 -9.25 -3.20 6.01
N ASP A 164 -8.53 -2.80 7.05
CA ASP A 164 -9.13 -2.42 8.34
C ASP A 164 -10.02 -1.18 8.20
N PHE A 165 -9.56 -0.16 7.47
CA PHE A 165 -10.32 1.06 7.21
C PHE A 165 -11.49 0.85 6.24
N ALA A 166 -11.50 -0.20 5.42
CA ALA A 166 -12.69 -0.56 4.66
C ALA A 166 -13.86 -0.89 5.61
N LEU A 167 -13.56 -1.69 6.65
CA LEU A 167 -14.56 -2.11 7.63
C LEU A 167 -14.95 -0.98 8.60
N ILE A 168 -13.96 -0.23 9.10
CA ILE A 168 -14.19 0.93 9.98
C ILE A 168 -15.03 1.98 9.26
N SER A 169 -14.69 2.32 8.01
CA SER A 169 -15.46 3.30 7.22
C SER A 169 -16.92 2.90 7.09
N ARG A 170 -17.23 1.61 6.89
CA ARG A 170 -18.63 1.15 6.81
C ARG A 170 -19.39 1.41 8.10
N LYS A 171 -18.84 0.94 9.23
CA LYS A 171 -19.49 1.09 10.54
C LYS A 171 -19.77 2.56 10.84
N VAL A 172 -18.78 3.42 10.58
CA VAL A 172 -18.91 4.86 10.83
C VAL A 172 -19.88 5.51 9.83
N ALA A 173 -19.86 5.09 8.57
CA ALA A 173 -20.78 5.62 7.56
C ALA A 173 -22.23 5.36 7.95
N GLU A 174 -22.55 4.14 8.38
CA GLU A 174 -23.88 3.74 8.79
C GLU A 174 -24.34 4.42 10.09
N ALA A 175 -23.45 4.49 11.09
CA ALA A 175 -23.75 5.15 12.35
C ALA A 175 -23.99 6.66 12.19
N SER A 176 -23.20 7.34 11.36
CA SER A 176 -23.26 8.79 11.16
C SER A 176 -24.11 9.24 9.97
N ARG A 177 -24.61 8.29 9.16
CA ARG A 177 -25.33 8.53 7.90
C ARG A 177 -24.56 9.44 6.94
N THR A 178 -23.24 9.32 6.95
CA THR A 178 -22.31 10.12 6.15
C THR A 178 -21.47 9.17 5.32
N PRO A 179 -21.34 9.36 4.00
CA PRO A 179 -20.56 8.45 3.17
C PRO A 179 -19.05 8.61 3.42
N PHE A 180 -18.26 7.58 3.13
CA PHE A 180 -16.81 7.55 3.40
C PHE A 180 -15.96 7.15 2.19
N PHE A 181 -14.81 7.80 2.05
CA PHE A 181 -13.69 7.33 1.24
C PHE A 181 -12.72 6.55 2.11
N ASN A 182 -12.45 5.31 1.72
CA ASN A 182 -11.29 4.55 2.19
C ASN A 182 -10.18 4.68 1.15
N VAL A 183 -9.14 5.43 1.50
CA VAL A 183 -8.07 5.86 0.59
C VAL A 183 -6.80 5.07 0.87
N GLN A 184 -6.15 4.61 -0.19
CA GLN A 184 -4.83 3.98 -0.15
C GLN A 184 -3.99 4.45 -1.35
N ASP A 185 -2.66 4.44 -1.22
CA ASP A 185 -1.80 4.95 -2.28
C ASP A 185 -1.78 4.03 -3.50
N GLY A 186 -2.04 4.61 -4.68
CA GLY A 186 -2.01 3.90 -5.95
C GLY A 186 -0.65 3.26 -6.24
N PHE A 187 -0.63 1.98 -6.59
CA PHE A 187 0.54 1.11 -6.71
C PHE A 187 1.27 0.85 -5.39
N LEU A 188 1.63 1.90 -4.63
CA LEU A 188 2.46 1.77 -3.42
C LEU A 188 1.74 1.05 -2.27
N THR A 189 0.41 1.03 -2.26
CA THR A 189 -0.39 0.21 -1.34
C THR A 189 -1.32 -0.73 -2.10
N THR A 190 -1.93 -0.27 -3.20
CA THR A 190 -2.90 -1.10 -3.94
C THR A 190 -2.28 -2.33 -4.59
N HIS A 191 -0.97 -2.32 -4.88
CA HIS A 191 -0.26 -3.42 -5.57
C HIS A 191 0.95 -3.97 -4.79
N THR A 192 1.38 -3.29 -3.72
CA THR A 192 2.42 -3.81 -2.84
C THR A 192 1.83 -4.97 -2.05
N VAL A 193 2.45 -6.13 -2.21
CA VAL A 193 2.06 -7.36 -1.53
C VAL A 193 2.80 -7.41 -0.20
N GLU A 194 2.06 -7.54 0.89
CA GLU A 194 2.57 -7.49 2.26
C GLU A 194 2.02 -8.64 3.10
N THR A 195 2.71 -8.98 4.18
CA THR A 195 2.11 -9.80 5.24
C THR A 195 1.07 -8.97 5.99
N ALA A 196 -0.20 -9.39 5.92
CA ALA A 196 -1.31 -8.76 6.61
C ALA A 196 -2.19 -9.80 7.31
N ARG A 197 -3.12 -9.32 8.12
CA ARG A 197 -4.07 -10.09 8.92
C ARG A 197 -5.49 -9.65 8.55
N LEU A 198 -6.08 -10.35 7.59
CA LEU A 198 -7.43 -10.02 7.12
C LEU A 198 -8.48 -10.27 8.23
N PRO A 199 -9.50 -9.42 8.36
CA PRO A 199 -10.54 -9.62 9.36
C PRO A 199 -11.34 -10.90 9.08
N GLU A 200 -11.59 -11.71 10.11
CA GLU A 200 -12.40 -12.92 10.00
C GLU A 200 -13.87 -12.57 9.68
N PRO A 201 -14.60 -13.39 8.91
CA PRO A 201 -16.03 -13.12 8.63
C PRO A 201 -16.89 -12.99 9.89
N GLU A 202 -16.64 -13.80 10.92
CA GLU A 202 -17.33 -13.70 12.21
C GLU A 202 -17.06 -12.35 12.90
N MET A 203 -15.81 -11.88 12.86
CA MET A 203 -15.43 -10.57 13.37
C MET A 203 -16.17 -9.46 12.62
N MET A 204 -16.16 -9.51 11.29
CA MET A 204 -16.83 -8.53 10.43
C MET A 204 -18.33 -8.45 10.73
N ALA A 205 -18.99 -9.61 10.85
CA ALA A 205 -20.40 -9.71 11.19
C ALA A 205 -20.70 -9.07 12.56
N ARG A 206 -19.84 -9.29 13.56
CA ARG A 206 -19.99 -8.69 14.89
C ARG A 206 -19.75 -7.18 14.89
N PHE A 207 -18.77 -6.71 14.14
CA PHE A 207 -18.36 -5.31 14.16
C PHE A 207 -19.33 -4.41 13.38
N VAL A 208 -19.74 -4.81 12.17
CA VAL A 208 -20.61 -3.97 11.32
C VAL A 208 -22.09 -4.30 11.50
N GLY A 209 -22.43 -5.55 11.80
CA GLY A 209 -23.82 -6.00 11.93
C GLY A 209 -24.56 -6.16 10.60
N ALA A 210 -25.72 -6.81 10.63
CA ALA A 210 -26.59 -7.01 9.47
C ALA A 210 -27.14 -5.68 8.92
N PRO A 211 -27.41 -5.59 7.60
CA PRO A 211 -27.92 -4.36 6.96
C PRO A 211 -29.40 -4.03 7.28
N ASP A 212 -30.06 -4.79 8.16
CA ASP A 212 -31.50 -4.72 8.45
C ASP A 212 -32.00 -3.35 8.99
N GLY A 213 -31.07 -2.46 9.38
CA GLY A 213 -31.36 -1.10 9.86
C GLY A 213 -31.14 0.01 8.82
N LEU A 214 -30.70 -0.31 7.60
CA LEU A 214 -30.42 0.69 6.58
C LEU A 214 -31.72 1.32 6.05
N ARG A 215 -31.69 2.64 5.86
CA ARG A 215 -32.87 3.39 5.44
C ARG A 215 -33.20 3.09 3.98
N ASN A 216 -34.34 2.48 3.76
CA ASN A 216 -34.93 2.36 2.42
C ASN A 216 -35.84 3.57 2.14
N PHE A 217 -35.42 4.43 1.19
CA PHE A 217 -36.22 5.54 0.69
C PHE A 217 -37.17 5.13 -0.44
N MET A 218 -36.95 3.96 -1.04
CA MET A 218 -37.75 3.39 -2.14
C MET A 218 -38.71 2.32 -1.61
N ASP A 219 -39.43 2.62 -0.53
CA ASP A 219 -40.51 1.78 0.02
C ASP A 219 -41.89 2.29 -0.46
N PRO A 220 -42.60 1.56 -1.35
CA PRO A 220 -43.93 1.96 -1.80
C PRO A 220 -44.98 2.05 -0.69
N LYS A 221 -44.76 1.39 0.46
CA LYS A 221 -45.66 1.48 1.63
C LYS A 221 -45.46 2.77 2.42
N ASN A 222 -44.26 3.35 2.37
CA ASN A 222 -43.89 4.59 3.05
C ASN A 222 -43.21 5.56 2.07
N PRO A 223 -43.94 6.05 1.04
CA PRO A 223 -43.33 6.78 -0.06
C PRO A 223 -42.78 8.12 0.42
N VAL A 224 -41.57 8.45 -0.04
CA VAL A 224 -40.92 9.74 0.20
C VAL A 224 -40.44 10.34 -1.11
N MET A 225 -40.50 11.66 -1.22
CA MET A 225 -39.90 12.39 -2.35
C MET A 225 -38.50 12.86 -1.94
N SER A 226 -37.48 12.46 -2.70
CA SER A 226 -36.08 12.84 -2.49
C SER A 226 -35.57 13.66 -3.67
N GLY A 227 -34.71 14.64 -3.43
CA GLY A 227 -34.11 15.48 -4.48
C GLY A 227 -35.05 16.54 -5.06
N THR A 228 -35.93 17.13 -4.25
CA THR A 228 -36.86 18.19 -4.69
C THR A 228 -36.14 19.48 -5.10
N VAL A 229 -36.71 20.24 -6.03
CA VAL A 229 -36.32 21.64 -6.27
C VAL A 229 -36.77 22.51 -5.11
N GLN A 230 -35.84 23.24 -4.50
CA GLN A 230 -36.10 24.11 -3.35
C GLN A 230 -35.73 25.56 -3.66
N ASN A 231 -36.59 26.49 -3.25
CA ASN A 231 -36.27 27.92 -3.27
C ASN A 231 -35.36 28.31 -2.09
N GLN A 232 -34.88 29.56 -2.09
CA GLN A 232 -33.76 30.05 -1.28
C GLN A 232 -33.90 29.76 0.23
N ASP A 233 -35.06 30.05 0.85
CA ASP A 233 -35.27 29.84 2.29
C ASP A 233 -35.19 28.36 2.67
N ALA A 234 -35.90 27.48 1.96
CA ALA A 234 -35.89 26.04 2.23
C ALA A 234 -34.50 25.42 1.99
N TYR A 235 -33.83 25.82 0.91
CA TYR A 235 -32.50 25.31 0.57
C TYR A 235 -31.46 25.69 1.64
N MET A 236 -31.43 26.94 2.08
CA MET A 236 -30.50 27.40 3.12
C MET A 236 -30.71 26.64 4.43
N ARG A 237 -31.97 26.47 4.87
CA ARG A 237 -32.31 25.70 6.08
C ARG A 237 -31.85 24.25 5.96
N GLY A 238 -32.19 23.59 4.86
CA GLY A 238 -31.82 22.20 4.61
C GLY A 238 -30.31 22.01 4.57
N LYS A 239 -29.58 22.86 3.85
CA LYS A 239 -28.12 22.76 3.71
C LYS A 239 -27.39 23.01 5.04
N VAL A 240 -27.82 23.99 5.83
CA VAL A 240 -27.22 24.27 7.15
C VAL A 240 -27.56 23.17 8.16
N ALA A 241 -28.79 22.62 8.13
CA ALA A 241 -29.22 21.55 9.02
C ALA A 241 -28.35 20.28 8.91
N GLN A 242 -27.74 20.03 7.75
CA GLN A 242 -26.82 18.90 7.54
C GLN A 242 -25.64 18.88 8.53
N ARG A 243 -25.24 20.03 9.10
CA ARG A 243 -24.17 20.12 10.11
C ARG A 243 -24.42 19.23 11.32
N GLY A 244 -25.69 18.99 11.68
CA GLY A 244 -26.04 18.08 12.77
C GLY A 244 -25.43 16.69 12.60
N TYR A 245 -25.55 16.12 11.40
CA TYR A 245 -24.96 14.80 11.08
C TYR A 245 -23.44 14.83 11.08
N TYR A 246 -22.83 15.87 10.49
CA TYR A 246 -21.37 15.98 10.41
C TYR A 246 -20.69 16.14 11.77
N ASN A 247 -21.36 16.80 12.74
CA ASN A 247 -20.84 16.95 14.09
C ASN A 247 -20.71 15.62 14.85
N GLU A 248 -21.50 14.60 14.47
CA GLU A 248 -21.51 13.28 15.11
C GLU A 248 -20.42 12.35 14.54
N VAL A 249 -19.93 12.61 13.32
CA VAL A 249 -19.00 11.73 12.59
C VAL A 249 -17.75 11.41 13.40
N LYS A 250 -17.12 12.43 14.01
CA LYS A 250 -15.89 12.25 14.78
C LYS A 250 -16.09 11.33 15.99
N GLY A 251 -17.20 11.48 16.72
CA GLY A 251 -17.52 10.62 17.86
C GLY A 251 -17.73 9.17 17.43
N HIS A 252 -18.46 8.94 16.33
CA HIS A 252 -18.63 7.59 15.77
C HIS A 252 -17.31 6.98 15.29
N LEU A 253 -16.44 7.77 14.67
CA LEU A 253 -15.13 7.31 14.21
C LEU A 253 -14.24 6.86 15.37
N LEU A 254 -14.13 7.66 16.43
CA LEU A 254 -13.34 7.30 17.62
C LEU A 254 -13.89 6.06 18.31
N ASN A 255 -15.22 5.92 18.40
CA ASN A 255 -15.85 4.72 18.95
C ASN A 255 -15.55 3.48 18.10
N ALA A 256 -15.61 3.60 16.77
CA ALA A 256 -15.29 2.51 15.86
C ALA A 256 -13.82 2.08 15.98
N PHE A 257 -12.88 3.02 16.08
CA PHE A 257 -11.47 2.70 16.33
C PHE A 257 -11.26 1.96 17.65
N ASN A 258 -11.89 2.42 18.73
CA ASN A 258 -11.79 1.78 20.04
C ASN A 258 -12.36 0.35 20.05
N GLU A 259 -13.53 0.16 19.45
CA GLU A 259 -14.13 -1.16 19.34
C GLU A 259 -13.29 -2.10 18.46
N TYR A 260 -12.74 -1.59 17.35
CA TYR A 260 -11.86 -2.34 16.47
C TYR A 260 -10.61 -2.81 17.23
N ALA A 261 -10.01 -1.94 18.05
CA ALA A 261 -8.87 -2.26 18.89
C ALA A 261 -9.20 -3.33 19.94
N GLN A 262 -10.39 -3.29 20.55
CA GLN A 262 -10.81 -4.32 21.51
C GLN A 262 -10.97 -5.71 20.87
N LEU A 263 -11.43 -5.76 19.62
CA LEU A 263 -11.63 -7.02 18.90
C LEU A 263 -10.32 -7.59 18.36
N THR A 264 -9.42 -6.72 17.88
CA THR A 264 -8.26 -7.14 17.07
C THR A 264 -6.90 -6.89 17.70
N GLY A 265 -6.84 -6.03 18.71
CA GLY A 265 -5.59 -5.50 19.26
C GLY A 265 -4.94 -4.40 18.42
N ARG A 266 -5.48 -4.06 17.24
CA ARG A 266 -4.93 -3.00 16.38
C ARG A 266 -5.58 -1.66 16.70
N GLN A 267 -4.78 -0.75 17.22
CA GLN A 267 -5.23 0.56 17.67
C GLN A 267 -5.01 1.61 16.59
N TYR A 268 -6.06 2.40 16.35
CA TYR A 268 -6.05 3.50 15.39
C TYR A 268 -6.59 4.78 16.04
N GLY A 269 -6.24 5.91 15.46
CA GLY A 269 -6.74 7.23 15.82
C GLY A 269 -6.98 8.08 14.58
N VAL A 270 -7.47 9.31 14.76
CA VAL A 270 -7.58 10.27 13.65
C VAL A 270 -6.22 10.78 13.17
N ILE A 271 -5.22 10.70 14.06
CA ILE A 271 -3.79 10.84 13.77
C ILE A 271 -3.03 9.71 14.45
N ASP A 272 -1.85 9.40 13.95
CA ASP A 272 -0.86 8.54 14.60
C ASP A 272 0.41 9.35 14.86
N SER A 273 0.75 9.54 16.14
CA SER A 273 1.91 10.32 16.57
C SER A 273 3.05 9.40 16.97
N TYR A 274 4.23 9.59 16.39
CA TYR A 274 5.40 8.77 16.62
C TYR A 274 6.56 9.62 17.14
N GLN A 275 7.13 9.24 18.29
CA GLN A 275 8.25 9.93 18.95
C GLN A 275 8.00 11.43 19.18
N MET A 276 6.80 11.80 19.67
CA MET A 276 6.37 13.20 19.81
C MET A 276 6.51 13.80 21.22
N ASP A 277 6.71 12.98 22.25
CA ASP A 277 6.66 13.44 23.66
C ASP A 277 7.65 14.56 23.99
N ASP A 278 8.85 14.52 23.41
CA ASP A 278 9.91 15.52 23.57
C ASP A 278 10.35 16.16 22.24
N ALA A 279 9.57 15.97 21.17
CA ALA A 279 9.92 16.40 19.82
C ALA A 279 10.00 17.93 19.70
N GLU A 280 11.13 18.43 19.21
CA GLU A 280 11.30 19.84 18.84
C GLU A 280 10.97 20.09 17.36
N TYR A 281 11.00 19.04 16.54
CA TYR A 281 10.70 19.09 15.11
C TYR A 281 9.76 17.95 14.73
N ALA A 282 8.87 18.16 13.76
CA ALA A 282 7.96 17.10 13.33
C ALA A 282 7.70 17.10 11.82
N LEU A 283 7.75 15.91 11.22
CA LEU A 283 7.26 15.67 9.85
C LEU A 283 5.78 15.25 9.91
N ILE A 284 4.95 15.84 9.05
CA ILE A 284 3.52 15.54 8.96
C ILE A 284 3.17 15.15 7.53
N GLY A 285 2.33 14.13 7.39
CA GLY A 285 1.93 13.61 6.09
C GLY A 285 0.79 12.60 6.13
N MET A 286 0.49 12.03 4.96
CA MET A 286 -0.57 11.05 4.74
C MET A 286 -0.08 9.95 3.80
N GLY A 287 -0.60 8.72 3.95
CA GLY A 287 -0.27 7.60 3.06
C GLY A 287 1.06 6.91 3.37
N SER A 288 1.55 6.12 2.42
CA SER A 288 2.52 5.05 2.67
C SER A 288 3.89 5.51 3.14
N TYR A 289 4.36 6.67 2.66
CA TYR A 289 5.68 7.18 3.04
C TYR A 289 5.79 7.56 4.53
N MET A 290 4.66 7.63 5.25
CA MET A 290 4.69 7.87 6.69
C MET A 290 5.27 6.70 7.49
N GLU A 291 5.18 5.46 7.01
CA GLU A 291 5.91 4.33 7.62
C GLU A 291 7.42 4.46 7.39
N THR A 292 7.85 4.82 6.19
CA THR A 292 9.26 5.18 5.89
C THR A 292 9.74 6.34 6.78
N SER A 293 8.84 7.30 7.07
CA SER A 293 9.13 8.44 7.94
C SER A 293 9.39 8.05 9.39
N GLN A 294 8.70 7.02 9.91
CA GLN A 294 8.98 6.49 11.26
C GLN A 294 10.39 5.91 11.34
N VAL A 295 10.82 5.17 10.31
CA VAL A 295 12.18 4.62 10.22
C VAL A 295 13.23 5.74 10.19
N ALA A 296 13.02 6.78 9.38
CA ALA A 296 13.92 7.93 9.34
C ALA A 296 13.97 8.68 10.69
N VAL A 297 12.83 8.84 11.36
CA VAL A 297 12.74 9.42 12.71
C VAL A 297 13.57 8.61 13.70
N ASP A 298 13.48 7.28 13.70
CA ASP A 298 14.27 6.44 14.59
C ASP A 298 15.78 6.59 14.35
N LEU A 299 16.21 6.66 13.10
CA LEU A 299 17.63 6.88 12.76
C LEU A 299 18.11 8.27 13.21
N LEU A 300 17.31 9.32 13.02
CA LEU A 300 17.64 10.67 13.50
C LEU A 300 17.65 10.73 15.04
N ARG A 301 16.73 10.03 15.70
CA ARG A 301 16.66 9.91 17.17
C ARG A 301 17.89 9.20 17.74
N GLN A 302 18.40 8.16 17.07
CA GLN A 302 19.66 7.50 17.43
C GLN A 302 20.86 8.47 17.36
N GLN A 303 20.80 9.50 16.51
CA GLN A 303 21.78 10.58 16.43
C GLN A 303 21.52 11.72 17.44
N GLY A 304 20.62 11.53 18.40
CA GLY A 304 20.28 12.50 19.43
C GLY A 304 19.42 13.67 18.94
N LYS A 305 18.81 13.57 17.75
CA LYS A 305 17.91 14.61 17.21
C LYS A 305 16.52 14.46 17.81
N LYS A 306 15.91 15.56 18.26
CA LYS A 306 14.56 15.57 18.83
C LYS A 306 13.49 15.76 17.75
N VAL A 307 13.28 14.74 16.95
CA VAL A 307 12.33 14.75 15.83
C VAL A 307 11.24 13.69 16.02
N GLY A 308 10.00 14.02 15.72
CA GLY A 308 8.91 13.04 15.63
C GLY A 308 8.24 13.09 14.27
N CYS A 309 7.20 12.27 14.09
CA CYS A 309 6.32 12.40 12.94
C CYS A 309 4.85 12.18 13.33
N VAL A 310 3.94 12.78 12.54
CA VAL A 310 2.50 12.65 12.72
C VAL A 310 1.87 12.22 11.40
N SER A 311 1.30 11.02 11.37
CA SER A 311 0.51 10.54 10.23
C SER A 311 -0.94 11.00 10.41
N VAL A 312 -1.51 11.65 9.40
CA VAL A 312 -2.93 12.00 9.38
C VAL A 312 -3.70 10.84 8.77
N LEU A 313 -4.41 10.09 9.62
CA LEU A 313 -5.19 8.92 9.20
C LEU A 313 -6.61 9.30 8.82
N SER A 314 -7.17 10.36 9.41
CA SER A 314 -8.45 10.94 9.00
C SER A 314 -8.22 12.37 8.49
N TYR A 315 -8.48 12.61 7.20
CA TYR A 315 -8.48 13.97 6.65
C TYR A 315 -9.85 14.64 6.85
N CYS A 316 -10.92 13.85 6.83
CA CYS A 316 -12.27 14.31 7.16
C CYS A 316 -12.96 13.27 8.06
N PRO A 317 -13.43 13.64 9.27
CA PRO A 317 -13.35 14.96 9.89
C PRO A 317 -11.90 15.39 10.15
N PHE A 318 -11.57 16.65 9.85
CA PHE A 318 -10.20 17.14 9.98
C PHE A 318 -9.77 17.19 11.46
N PRO A 319 -8.60 16.63 11.83
CA PRO A 319 -8.22 16.43 13.23
C PRO A 319 -7.52 17.66 13.81
N SER A 320 -8.17 18.83 13.75
CA SER A 320 -7.56 20.12 14.14
C SER A 320 -7.04 20.12 15.57
N VAL A 321 -7.85 19.65 16.52
CA VAL A 321 -7.51 19.67 17.96
C VAL A 321 -6.36 18.71 18.25
N GLU A 322 -6.39 17.51 17.66
CA GLU A 322 -5.36 16.49 17.83
C GLU A 322 -4.03 16.94 17.22
N LEU A 323 -4.06 17.54 16.02
CA LEU A 323 -2.87 18.09 15.36
C LEU A 323 -2.24 19.21 16.18
N VAL A 324 -3.02 20.19 16.64
CA VAL A 324 -2.47 21.26 17.49
C VAL A 324 -1.91 20.70 18.78
N SER A 325 -2.62 19.75 19.41
CA SER A 325 -2.18 19.13 20.67
C SER A 325 -0.83 18.40 20.52
N ALA A 326 -0.64 17.70 19.41
CA ALA A 326 0.60 16.98 19.11
C ALA A 326 1.77 17.93 18.74
N LEU A 327 1.48 19.06 18.09
CA LEU A 327 2.50 19.90 17.44
C LEU A 327 2.84 21.20 18.20
N GLN A 328 2.03 21.60 19.20
CA GLN A 328 2.18 22.87 19.94
C GLN A 328 3.56 23.10 20.58
N ASN A 329 4.28 22.03 20.91
CA ASN A 329 5.58 22.11 21.58
C ASN A 329 6.75 22.24 20.60
N CYS A 330 6.53 21.93 19.32
CA CYS A 330 7.58 21.98 18.30
C CYS A 330 8.08 23.42 18.06
N LYS A 331 9.32 23.53 17.58
CA LYS A 331 9.92 24.78 17.08
C LYS A 331 9.55 24.99 15.63
N ALA A 332 9.65 23.95 14.82
CA ALA A 332 9.25 23.93 13.43
C ALA A 332 8.62 22.58 13.07
N ILE A 333 7.75 22.60 12.08
CA ILE A 333 7.12 21.42 11.51
C ILE A 333 7.21 21.49 10.00
N SER A 334 7.25 20.34 9.35
CA SER A 334 7.25 20.23 7.90
C SER A 334 6.11 19.35 7.42
N VAL A 335 5.27 19.86 6.53
CA VAL A 335 4.15 19.13 5.93
C VAL A 335 4.56 18.66 4.55
N LEU A 336 4.73 17.36 4.37
CA LEU A 336 4.99 16.75 3.07
C LEU A 336 3.66 16.30 2.47
N GLU A 337 3.39 16.63 1.21
CA GLU A 337 2.17 16.19 0.52
C GLU A 337 2.50 15.55 -0.83
N ARG A 338 1.74 14.52 -1.20
CA ARG A 338 1.87 13.83 -2.49
C ARG A 338 1.04 14.51 -3.58
N LEU A 339 1.15 15.83 -3.66
CA LEU A 339 0.53 16.70 -4.65
C LEU A 339 1.26 18.05 -4.65
N ASP A 340 1.06 18.87 -5.68
CA ASP A 340 1.55 20.25 -5.71
C ASP A 340 0.49 21.16 -6.37
N GLU A 341 -0.14 22.02 -5.57
CA GLU A 341 -1.11 23.02 -6.04
C GLU A 341 -0.38 24.31 -6.40
N CYS A 342 0.23 24.39 -7.58
CA CYS A 342 1.18 25.47 -7.90
C CYS A 342 0.67 26.89 -7.71
N HIS A 343 -0.63 27.12 -7.94
CA HIS A 343 -1.27 28.42 -7.83
C HIS A 343 -1.71 28.77 -6.40
N MET A 344 -1.81 27.78 -5.51
CA MET A 344 -2.22 28.01 -4.13
C MET A 344 -1.00 28.37 -3.26
N PRO A 345 -1.19 29.24 -2.26
CA PRO A 345 -0.10 29.64 -1.36
C PRO A 345 0.44 28.48 -0.54
N GLU A 346 -0.44 27.58 -0.10
CA GLU A 346 -0.09 26.34 0.61
C GLU A 346 -0.90 25.16 0.09
N SER A 347 -0.32 23.97 0.26
CA SER A 347 -0.97 22.69 0.01
C SER A 347 -2.11 22.41 1.03
N PRO A 348 -3.08 21.55 0.71
CA PRO A 348 -4.32 21.38 1.48
C PRO A 348 -4.11 21.01 2.96
N LEU A 349 -3.24 20.04 3.27
CA LEU A 349 -2.98 19.66 4.67
C LEU A 349 -2.26 20.78 5.42
N ALA A 350 -1.27 21.43 4.81
CA ALA A 350 -0.57 22.57 5.40
C ALA A 350 -1.54 23.72 5.71
N ARG A 351 -2.48 24.01 4.79
CA ARG A 351 -3.54 25.01 4.97
C ARG A 351 -4.45 24.65 6.15
N GLY A 352 -4.88 23.40 6.25
CA GLY A 352 -5.70 22.90 7.36
C GLY A 352 -5.00 23.03 8.72
N ILE A 353 -3.70 22.71 8.79
CA ILE A 353 -2.90 22.84 10.01
C ILE A 353 -2.74 24.32 10.41
N LYS A 354 -2.42 25.21 9.45
CA LYS A 354 -2.35 26.66 9.72
C LYS A 354 -3.68 27.21 10.25
N ALA A 355 -4.80 26.79 9.67
CA ALA A 355 -6.13 27.18 10.14
C ALA A 355 -6.40 26.65 11.57
N ALA A 356 -6.04 25.40 11.86
CA ALA A 356 -6.18 24.83 13.19
C ALA A 356 -5.36 25.59 14.26
N PHE A 357 -4.13 26.00 13.94
CA PHE A 357 -3.32 26.82 14.85
C PHE A 357 -3.88 28.24 15.01
N ALA A 358 -4.46 28.83 13.97
CA ALA A 358 -5.14 30.13 14.08
C ALA A 358 -6.33 30.04 15.04
N ASP A 359 -7.19 29.02 14.90
CA ASP A 359 -8.31 28.78 15.81
C ASP A 359 -7.84 28.57 17.25
N ALA A 360 -6.77 27.78 17.46
CA ALA A 360 -6.18 27.59 18.78
C ALA A 360 -5.65 28.90 19.39
N SER A 361 -5.05 29.78 18.58
CA SER A 361 -4.53 31.08 19.04
C SER A 361 -5.63 32.04 19.51
N TRP A 362 -6.84 31.89 18.96
CA TRP A 362 -8.02 32.64 19.37
C TRP A 362 -8.75 32.02 20.57
N GLY A 363 -8.30 30.85 21.04
CA GLY A 363 -8.95 30.13 22.13
C GLY A 363 -10.28 29.49 21.71
N ALA A 364 -10.37 29.03 20.45
CA ALA A 364 -11.54 28.31 19.97
C ALA A 364 -11.85 27.08 20.87
N PRO A 365 -13.13 26.72 21.09
CA PRO A 365 -13.50 25.64 22.00
C PRO A 365 -12.84 24.30 21.64
N GLY A 366 -12.31 23.61 22.65
CA GLY A 366 -11.70 22.29 22.52
C GLY A 366 -10.20 22.29 22.16
N PHE A 367 -9.63 23.42 21.73
CA PHE A 367 -8.20 23.52 21.48
C PHE A 367 -7.39 23.67 22.77
N PRO A 368 -6.15 23.14 22.83
CA PRO A 368 -5.25 23.43 23.93
C PRO A 368 -4.82 24.90 23.92
N GLN A 369 -4.44 25.43 25.09
CA GLN A 369 -3.80 26.74 25.15
C GLN A 369 -2.40 26.66 24.54
N ILE A 370 -2.15 27.47 23.51
CA ILE A 370 -0.84 27.54 22.85
C ILE A 370 -0.12 28.84 23.21
N ASN A 371 1.19 28.74 23.42
CA ASN A 371 2.05 29.90 23.71
C ASN A 371 2.74 30.45 22.45
N LYS A 372 2.84 29.62 21.42
CA LYS A 372 3.46 29.92 20.13
C LYS A 372 2.85 29.04 19.05
N ILE A 373 2.91 29.51 17.81
CA ILE A 373 2.66 28.68 16.63
C ILE A 373 4.04 28.23 16.12
N PRO A 374 4.29 26.92 15.93
CA PRO A 374 5.56 26.46 15.35
C PRO A 374 5.71 27.04 13.94
N MET A 375 6.95 27.18 13.47
CA MET A 375 7.15 27.52 12.06
C MET A 375 6.66 26.36 11.19
N ILE A 376 5.81 26.67 10.20
CA ILE A 376 5.18 25.65 9.34
C ILE A 376 5.78 25.76 7.94
N GLN A 377 6.65 24.81 7.61
CA GLN A 377 7.16 24.59 6.27
C GLN A 377 6.30 23.54 5.56
N HIS A 378 6.25 23.57 4.24
CA HIS A 378 5.54 22.56 3.46
C HIS A 378 6.24 22.27 2.15
N GLY A 379 6.02 21.08 1.61
CA GLY A 379 6.59 20.73 0.32
C GLY A 379 5.93 19.55 -0.36
N ALA A 380 6.30 19.38 -1.62
CA ALA A 380 5.77 18.34 -2.49
C ALA A 380 6.80 17.22 -2.68
N GLY A 381 6.34 15.97 -2.61
CA GLY A 381 7.19 14.81 -2.81
C GLY A 381 6.38 13.55 -3.13
N GLY A 382 7.01 12.63 -3.86
CA GLY A 382 6.41 11.34 -4.20
C GLY A 382 5.28 11.36 -5.22
N LEU A 383 5.06 12.49 -5.90
CA LEU A 383 4.06 12.62 -6.97
C LEU A 383 4.37 11.61 -8.08
N GLY A 384 3.33 10.93 -8.56
CA GLY A 384 3.49 9.91 -9.60
C GLY A 384 4.28 8.69 -9.13
N SER A 385 4.15 8.31 -7.86
CA SER A 385 4.98 7.28 -7.20
C SER A 385 6.49 7.49 -7.36
N ARG A 386 6.93 8.74 -7.51
CA ARG A 386 8.34 9.07 -7.31
C ARG A 386 8.75 8.61 -5.91
N ASP A 387 9.95 8.10 -5.77
CA ASP A 387 10.38 7.57 -4.48
C ASP A 387 10.52 8.69 -3.44
N VAL A 388 10.17 8.41 -2.18
CA VAL A 388 10.39 9.29 -1.03
C VAL A 388 11.32 8.55 -0.09
N ARG A 389 12.61 8.89 -0.18
CA ARG A 389 13.66 8.10 0.45
C ARG A 389 14.00 8.63 1.84
N LEU A 390 14.75 7.83 2.59
CA LEU A 390 15.30 8.24 3.88
C LEU A 390 16.12 9.53 3.76
N GLU A 391 16.94 9.67 2.71
CA GLU A 391 17.75 10.87 2.50
C GLU A 391 16.90 12.13 2.27
N ASP A 392 15.74 11.98 1.65
CA ASP A 392 14.79 13.08 1.44
C ASP A 392 14.18 13.52 2.79
N ILE A 393 13.85 12.57 3.67
CA ILE A 393 13.33 12.87 5.02
C ILE A 393 14.40 13.52 5.91
N PHE A 394 15.66 13.10 5.81
CA PHE A 394 16.78 13.75 6.48
C PHE A 394 16.96 15.20 6.00
N ALA A 395 16.85 15.45 4.69
CA ALA A 395 16.91 16.81 4.14
C ALA A 395 15.75 17.69 4.65
N ILE A 396 14.55 17.12 4.82
CA ILE A 396 13.42 17.83 5.44
C ILE A 396 13.73 18.19 6.90
N TYR A 397 14.30 17.27 7.68
CA TYR A 397 14.73 17.57 9.05
C TYR A 397 15.74 18.71 9.09
N ASP A 398 16.78 18.66 8.24
CA ASP A 398 17.79 19.71 8.17
C ASP A 398 17.18 21.08 7.78
N ASN A 399 16.17 21.08 6.90
CA ASN A 399 15.43 22.29 6.54
C ASN A 399 14.62 22.87 7.72
N MET A 400 14.01 22.03 8.54
CA MET A 400 13.31 22.47 9.76
C MET A 400 14.28 23.07 10.78
N VAL A 401 15.48 22.49 10.93
CA VAL A 401 16.51 22.99 11.86
C VAL A 401 17.00 24.39 11.47
N LYS A 402 17.09 24.69 10.17
CA LYS A 402 17.46 26.03 9.67
C LYS A 402 16.48 27.13 10.05
N GLY A 403 15.26 26.80 10.50
CA GLY A 403 14.32 27.82 10.94
C GLY A 403 13.94 28.77 9.79
N SER A 404 13.94 30.06 10.08
CA SER A 404 13.66 31.12 9.10
C SER A 404 14.65 31.18 7.92
N ASP A 405 15.84 30.60 8.06
CA ASP A 405 16.84 30.53 6.99
C ASP A 405 16.62 29.31 6.08
N GLY A 406 15.63 28.48 6.39
CA GLY A 406 15.20 27.34 5.57
C GLY A 406 14.27 27.73 4.43
N VAL A 407 13.93 26.75 3.60
CA VAL A 407 12.99 26.90 2.50
C VAL A 407 11.57 26.63 3.01
N PHE A 408 10.68 27.62 2.89
CA PHE A 408 9.29 27.50 3.39
C PHE A 408 8.43 26.60 2.50
N ARG A 409 8.60 26.72 1.19
CA ARG A 409 7.94 25.90 0.16
C ARG A 409 9.01 25.17 -0.63
N TYR A 410 9.10 23.86 -0.45
CA TYR A 410 10.15 23.05 -1.05
C TYR A 410 9.59 21.90 -1.91
N CYS A 411 10.47 21.23 -2.65
CA CYS A 411 10.21 19.91 -3.20
C CYS A 411 11.35 18.94 -2.83
N ILE A 412 11.13 17.65 -3.05
CA ILE A 412 12.13 16.59 -2.85
C ILE A 412 12.18 15.63 -4.05
N GLY A 413 13.30 14.94 -4.24
CA GLY A 413 13.44 13.85 -5.21
C GLY A 413 13.52 14.26 -6.68
N ILE A 414 13.67 15.56 -6.97
CA ILE A 414 13.78 16.13 -8.32
C ILE A 414 14.86 17.22 -8.40
N ASP A 415 15.38 17.47 -9.60
CA ASP A 415 16.28 18.59 -9.87
C ASP A 415 15.44 19.87 -10.11
N HIS A 416 15.35 20.71 -9.09
CA HIS A 416 14.55 21.94 -9.10
C HIS A 416 15.16 22.98 -8.14
N PRO A 417 15.04 24.30 -8.39
CA PRO A 417 15.56 25.34 -7.49
C PRO A 417 15.03 25.26 -6.05
N ASP A 418 13.79 24.80 -5.87
CA ASP A 418 13.16 24.62 -4.55
C ASP A 418 13.45 23.23 -3.92
N ASN A 419 14.28 22.40 -4.57
CA ASN A 419 14.58 21.07 -4.07
C ASN A 419 15.47 21.15 -2.81
N LEU A 420 15.11 20.40 -1.76
CA LEU A 420 15.98 20.28 -0.60
C LEU A 420 17.22 19.45 -0.94
N PRO A 421 18.44 19.95 -0.67
CA PRO A 421 19.66 19.22 -0.96
C PRO A 421 19.75 17.98 -0.07
N THR A 422 19.85 16.80 -0.70
CA THR A 422 20.03 15.52 -0.02
C THR A 422 21.50 15.14 0.06
N THR A 423 21.85 14.30 1.03
CA THR A 423 23.15 13.62 1.01
C THR A 423 23.25 12.70 -0.21
N THR A 424 24.46 12.52 -0.74
CA THR A 424 24.77 11.51 -1.74
C THR A 424 25.05 10.14 -1.11
N GLU A 425 25.34 10.11 0.19
CA GLU A 425 25.56 8.87 0.94
C GLU A 425 24.23 8.19 1.21
N GLN A 426 24.14 6.90 0.87
CA GLN A 426 22.94 6.12 1.11
C GLN A 426 22.79 5.79 2.59
N ILE A 427 21.58 5.98 3.11
CA ILE A 427 21.25 5.66 4.49
C ILE A 427 20.67 4.24 4.53
N SER A 428 21.37 3.34 5.20
CA SER A 428 20.88 1.98 5.45
C SER A 428 19.93 1.97 6.66
N ALA A 429 18.78 1.31 6.50
CA ALA A 429 17.81 1.09 7.57
C ALA A 429 17.42 -0.39 7.71
N ARG A 430 18.32 -1.29 7.30
CA ARG A 430 18.04 -2.72 7.27
C ARG A 430 17.78 -3.27 8.66
N THR A 431 16.70 -4.02 8.79
CA THR A 431 16.31 -4.70 10.05
C THR A 431 17.10 -5.99 10.26
N LYS A 432 17.14 -6.48 11.51
CA LYS A 432 17.85 -7.72 11.82
C LYS A 432 17.17 -8.91 11.12
N GLY A 433 17.96 -9.69 10.40
CA GLY A 433 17.45 -10.87 9.68
C GLY A 433 16.82 -10.55 8.32
N GLU A 434 16.79 -9.26 7.94
CA GLU A 434 16.29 -8.80 6.64
C GLU A 434 17.08 -9.41 5.48
N TYR A 435 16.36 -9.80 4.44
CA TYR A 435 16.89 -10.33 3.20
C TYR A 435 16.15 -9.71 2.01
N SER A 436 16.90 -9.05 1.16
CA SER A 436 16.38 -8.15 0.14
C SER A 436 16.74 -8.67 -1.26
N LEU A 437 15.74 -8.78 -2.13
CA LEU A 437 15.86 -9.28 -3.48
C LEU A 437 15.46 -8.21 -4.48
N ARG A 438 16.23 -8.09 -5.56
CA ARG A 438 15.85 -7.33 -6.75
C ARG A 438 15.92 -8.19 -8.00
N GLY A 439 14.81 -8.34 -8.69
CA GLY A 439 14.75 -9.02 -9.97
C GLY A 439 14.74 -8.06 -11.15
N HIS A 440 15.54 -8.36 -12.16
CA HIS A 440 15.55 -7.70 -13.47
C HIS A 440 14.91 -8.63 -14.49
N SER A 441 13.81 -8.19 -15.10
CA SER A 441 13.00 -9.01 -16.00
C SER A 441 12.47 -8.18 -17.17
N VAL A 442 11.63 -8.77 -18.01
CA VAL A 442 10.96 -8.11 -19.13
C VAL A 442 9.44 -8.14 -18.93
N GLY A 443 8.76 -7.05 -19.26
CA GLY A 443 7.31 -6.99 -19.24
C GLY A 443 6.68 -8.15 -20.03
N GLY A 444 5.90 -8.98 -19.34
CA GLY A 444 5.30 -10.21 -19.88
C GLY A 444 5.89 -11.50 -19.31
N PHE A 445 7.11 -11.49 -18.75
CA PHE A 445 7.83 -12.69 -18.28
C PHE A 445 7.33 -13.22 -16.92
N GLY A 446 6.15 -12.80 -16.48
CA GLY A 446 5.53 -13.24 -15.22
C GLY A 446 6.21 -12.73 -13.95
N SER A 447 7.09 -11.70 -14.03
CA SER A 447 7.84 -11.16 -12.89
C SER A 447 6.99 -10.83 -11.66
N VAL A 448 5.83 -10.19 -11.86
CA VAL A 448 4.87 -9.87 -10.78
C VAL A 448 4.33 -11.14 -10.13
N SER A 449 3.93 -12.13 -10.92
CA SER A 449 3.44 -13.42 -10.42
C SER A 449 4.53 -14.18 -9.66
N THR A 450 5.77 -14.17 -10.19
CA THR A 450 6.93 -14.76 -9.53
C THR A 450 7.20 -14.10 -8.19
N ASN A 451 7.16 -12.76 -8.15
CA ASN A 451 7.43 -12.01 -6.93
C ASN A 451 6.38 -12.32 -5.84
N LYS A 452 5.09 -12.29 -6.20
CA LYS A 452 3.99 -12.64 -5.30
C LYS A 452 4.09 -14.09 -4.81
N LEU A 453 4.53 -15.01 -5.68
CA LEU A 453 4.75 -16.40 -5.32
C LEU A 453 5.90 -16.53 -4.31
N LEU A 454 7.06 -15.92 -4.58
CA LEU A 454 8.21 -15.96 -3.66
C LEU A 454 7.82 -15.42 -2.28
N ALA A 455 7.15 -14.27 -2.23
CA ALA A 455 6.61 -13.68 -1.02
C ALA A 455 5.69 -14.65 -0.27
N SER A 456 4.67 -15.19 -0.96
CA SER A 456 3.69 -16.11 -0.35
C SER A 456 4.34 -17.38 0.18
N VAL A 457 5.32 -17.92 -0.54
CA VAL A 457 6.06 -19.12 -0.12
C VAL A 457 6.90 -18.80 1.12
N CYS A 458 7.58 -17.66 1.15
CA CYS A 458 8.42 -17.29 2.29
C CYS A 458 7.62 -17.04 3.57
N ASP A 459 6.47 -16.38 3.47
CA ASP A 459 5.52 -16.22 4.59
C ASP A 459 5.00 -17.59 5.04
N ALA A 460 4.43 -18.39 4.13
CA ALA A 460 3.77 -19.65 4.48
C ALA A 460 4.73 -20.74 4.98
N ILE A 461 5.94 -20.84 4.41
CA ILE A 461 6.90 -21.89 4.75
C ILE A 461 7.81 -21.46 5.90
N PHE A 462 8.35 -20.23 5.86
CA PHE A 462 9.37 -19.79 6.82
C PHE A 462 8.82 -18.88 7.93
N GLY A 463 7.59 -18.37 7.79
CA GLY A 463 6.96 -17.48 8.77
C GLY A 463 7.48 -16.04 8.73
N LEU A 464 8.15 -15.64 7.64
CA LEU A 464 8.73 -14.31 7.47
C LEU A 464 7.65 -13.28 7.13
N ASN A 465 7.84 -12.05 7.57
CA ASN A 465 7.09 -10.92 7.03
C ASN A 465 7.66 -10.57 5.66
N VAL A 466 6.78 -10.23 4.74
CA VAL A 466 7.16 -9.97 3.35
C VAL A 466 6.64 -8.62 2.91
N GLN A 467 7.40 -7.97 2.04
CA GLN A 467 6.94 -6.87 1.22
C GLN A 467 7.46 -7.07 -0.18
N ALA A 468 6.56 -7.11 -1.16
CA ALA A 468 6.89 -7.40 -2.55
C ALA A 468 6.17 -6.42 -3.46
N TYR A 469 6.93 -5.65 -4.23
CA TYR A 469 6.36 -4.69 -5.16
C TYR A 469 7.15 -4.67 -6.48
N PRO A 470 6.46 -4.58 -7.62
CA PRO A 470 7.07 -4.34 -8.91
C PRO A 470 7.21 -2.84 -9.20
N LYS A 471 8.26 -2.49 -9.95
CA LYS A 471 8.44 -1.18 -10.59
C LYS A 471 7.95 -1.27 -12.03
N TYR A 472 6.80 -0.64 -12.27
CA TYR A 472 6.18 -0.58 -13.58
C TYR A 472 6.60 0.69 -14.32
N GLY A 473 6.78 0.56 -15.64
CA GLY A 473 6.68 1.67 -16.58
C GLY A 473 5.25 1.76 -17.14
N ALA A 474 5.01 2.72 -18.03
CA ALA A 474 3.72 2.87 -18.72
C ALA A 474 3.47 1.79 -19.79
N GLU A 475 4.48 0.99 -20.11
CA GLU A 475 4.50 0.08 -21.25
C GLU A 475 3.96 -1.31 -20.91
N LYS A 476 3.08 -1.83 -21.78
CA LYS A 476 2.35 -3.08 -21.51
C LYS A 476 3.20 -4.34 -21.55
N LYS A 477 4.20 -4.43 -22.44
CA LYS A 477 5.09 -5.60 -22.62
C LYS A 477 6.43 -5.19 -23.25
N GLY A 478 7.46 -6.03 -23.07
CA GLY A 478 8.69 -6.00 -23.86
C GLY A 478 9.79 -5.06 -23.36
N LEU A 479 9.49 -4.17 -22.40
CA LEU A 479 10.52 -3.34 -21.77
C LEU A 479 11.06 -3.95 -20.48
N PRO A 480 12.30 -3.60 -20.09
CA PRO A 480 12.87 -3.97 -18.79
C PRO A 480 11.95 -3.56 -17.64
N THR A 481 11.76 -4.47 -16.70
CA THR A 481 11.02 -4.22 -15.46
C THR A 481 11.83 -4.74 -14.28
N THR A 482 11.72 -4.05 -13.16
CA THR A 482 12.36 -4.44 -11.91
C THR A 482 11.28 -4.82 -10.91
N PHE A 483 11.54 -5.82 -10.09
CA PHE A 483 10.69 -6.12 -8.94
C PHE A 483 11.54 -6.31 -7.70
N PHE A 484 10.94 -6.04 -6.55
CA PHE A 484 11.61 -6.03 -5.27
C PHE A 484 10.87 -6.94 -4.29
N LEU A 485 11.62 -7.62 -3.45
CA LEU A 485 11.10 -8.43 -2.34
C LEU A 485 11.99 -8.22 -1.13
N THR A 486 11.38 -7.81 -0.03
CA THR A 486 12.01 -7.75 1.28
C THR A 486 11.39 -8.83 2.15
N LEU A 487 12.24 -9.62 2.79
CA LEU A 487 11.86 -10.65 3.76
C LEU A 487 12.48 -10.28 5.10
N SER A 488 11.70 -10.28 6.17
CA SER A 488 12.21 -9.97 7.51
C SER A 488 11.51 -10.78 8.61
N GLU A 489 12.17 -10.92 9.75
CA GLU A 489 11.56 -11.48 10.97
C GLU A 489 10.59 -10.47 11.61
N GLU A 490 10.81 -9.17 11.37
CA GLU A 490 9.97 -8.06 11.83
C GLU A 490 9.11 -7.52 10.68
N PRO A 491 8.01 -6.79 10.95
CA PRO A 491 7.22 -6.16 9.91
C PRO A 491 8.08 -5.22 9.04
N VAL A 492 7.89 -5.27 7.72
CA VAL A 492 8.60 -4.41 6.78
C VAL A 492 7.82 -3.10 6.64
N THR A 493 8.43 -1.98 7.01
CA THR A 493 7.80 -0.65 7.04
C THR A 493 8.43 0.35 6.06
N LEU A 494 9.41 -0.10 5.26
CA LEU A 494 10.20 0.75 4.39
C LEU A 494 9.65 0.73 2.96
N HIS A 495 8.88 1.75 2.59
CA HIS A 495 8.24 1.87 1.27
C HIS A 495 9.08 2.70 0.30
N GLN A 496 10.26 2.20 -0.05
CA GLN A 496 11.17 2.83 -1.03
C GLN A 496 11.92 1.78 -1.85
N GLU A 497 12.53 2.20 -2.96
CA GLU A 497 13.38 1.30 -3.76
C GLU A 497 14.57 0.77 -2.94
N LEU A 498 14.89 -0.52 -3.12
CA LEU A 498 15.99 -1.15 -2.39
C LEU A 498 17.35 -0.59 -2.85
N SER A 499 18.03 0.10 -1.94
CA SER A 499 19.41 0.59 -2.08
C SER A 499 20.44 -0.52 -1.84
N GLU A 500 20.11 -1.47 -0.97
CA GLU A 500 20.97 -2.61 -0.60
C GLU A 500 20.24 -3.94 -0.85
N VAL A 501 20.90 -4.88 -1.53
CA VAL A 501 20.30 -6.16 -1.94
C VAL A 501 21.21 -7.36 -1.68
N ASP A 502 20.63 -8.45 -1.19
CA ASP A 502 21.31 -9.73 -0.95
C ASP A 502 21.21 -10.67 -2.14
N PHE A 503 20.15 -10.53 -2.94
CA PHE A 503 19.87 -11.40 -4.07
C PHE A 503 19.49 -10.58 -5.29
N VAL A 504 20.20 -10.76 -6.40
CA VAL A 504 19.79 -10.23 -7.70
C VAL A 504 19.39 -11.36 -8.65
N ALA A 505 18.15 -11.33 -9.12
CA ALA A 505 17.64 -12.25 -10.14
C ALA A 505 17.68 -11.59 -11.53
N VAL A 506 18.67 -11.93 -12.35
CA VAL A 506 18.77 -11.46 -13.73
C VAL A 506 18.03 -12.44 -14.65
N MET A 507 16.75 -12.18 -14.86
CA MET A 507 15.86 -12.97 -15.72
C MET A 507 15.92 -12.53 -17.18
N ASP A 508 16.33 -11.27 -17.43
CA ASP A 508 16.64 -10.75 -18.75
C ASP A 508 18.15 -10.80 -19.01
N SER A 509 18.58 -11.61 -19.98
CA SER A 509 19.98 -11.71 -20.39
C SER A 509 20.57 -10.38 -20.89
N PHE A 510 19.73 -9.45 -21.34
CA PHE A 510 20.16 -8.12 -21.80
C PHE A 510 20.24 -7.07 -20.70
N ALA A 511 19.89 -7.38 -19.45
CA ALA A 511 19.87 -6.40 -18.35
C ALA A 511 21.23 -5.72 -18.13
N PHE A 512 22.33 -6.46 -18.32
CA PHE A 512 23.71 -5.96 -18.21
C PHE A 512 24.13 -5.01 -19.35
N LEU A 513 23.39 -4.95 -20.46
CA LEU A 513 23.64 -3.98 -21.53
C LEU A 513 22.95 -2.64 -21.26
N ASN A 514 21.80 -2.67 -20.59
CA ASN A 514 20.92 -1.51 -20.44
C ASN A 514 20.98 -0.87 -19.04
N SER A 515 21.58 -1.55 -18.06
CA SER A 515 21.63 -1.08 -16.66
C SER A 515 22.83 -1.66 -15.90
N ASP A 516 22.99 -1.31 -14.62
CA ASP A 516 23.82 -2.04 -13.65
C ASP A 516 22.94 -2.93 -12.75
N PRO A 517 22.72 -4.22 -13.12
CA PRO A 517 21.93 -5.11 -12.29
C PRO A 517 22.47 -5.33 -10.88
N LEU A 518 23.76 -5.06 -10.66
CA LEU A 518 24.47 -5.31 -9.40
C LEU A 518 24.54 -4.06 -8.50
N ALA A 519 23.92 -2.94 -8.88
CA ALA A 519 23.87 -1.73 -8.05
C ALA A 519 23.34 -2.03 -6.63
N GLY A 520 24.09 -1.72 -5.59
CA GLY A 520 23.66 -1.98 -4.21
C GLY A 520 23.81 -3.43 -3.71
N MET A 521 24.49 -4.32 -4.46
CA MET A 521 24.78 -5.68 -3.96
C MET A 521 25.64 -5.63 -2.69
N LEU A 522 25.23 -6.38 -1.67
CA LEU A 522 26.01 -6.62 -0.46
C LEU A 522 27.11 -7.67 -0.71
N GLU A 523 28.20 -7.57 0.05
CA GLU A 523 29.30 -8.54 0.00
C GLU A 523 28.80 -9.96 0.33
N GLY A 524 29.23 -10.97 -0.43
CA GLY A 524 28.78 -12.36 -0.28
C GLY A 524 27.36 -12.61 -0.80
N GLY A 525 26.71 -11.60 -1.38
CA GLY A 525 25.37 -11.69 -1.98
C GLY A 525 25.30 -12.68 -3.15
N VAL A 526 24.07 -13.00 -3.55
CA VAL A 526 23.76 -14.00 -4.57
C VAL A 526 23.33 -13.31 -5.86
N VAL A 527 23.91 -13.74 -6.98
CA VAL A 527 23.46 -13.37 -8.32
C VAL A 527 22.95 -14.61 -9.02
N PHE A 528 21.69 -14.60 -9.43
CA PHE A 528 21.14 -15.62 -10.31
C PHE A 528 21.01 -15.07 -11.73
N PHE A 529 21.63 -15.75 -12.70
CA PHE A 529 21.59 -15.37 -14.11
C PHE A 529 20.92 -16.45 -14.96
N GLN A 530 19.78 -16.08 -15.53
CA GLN A 530 19.00 -16.93 -16.43
C GLN A 530 19.68 -17.01 -17.81
N THR A 531 20.00 -18.22 -18.28
CA THR A 531 20.66 -18.39 -19.59
C THR A 531 20.46 -19.79 -20.18
N LYS A 532 20.37 -19.85 -21.52
CA LYS A 532 20.38 -21.11 -22.29
C LYS A 532 21.78 -21.67 -22.55
N GLU A 533 22.82 -20.85 -22.35
CA GLU A 533 24.21 -21.33 -22.48
C GLU A 533 24.51 -22.30 -21.35
N SER A 534 25.12 -23.43 -21.69
CA SER A 534 25.41 -24.52 -20.76
C SER A 534 26.85 -24.52 -20.27
N ASP A 535 27.77 -23.89 -21.02
CA ASP A 535 29.18 -23.74 -20.69
C ASP A 535 29.40 -22.55 -19.74
N LEU A 536 29.76 -22.85 -18.48
CA LEU A 536 29.98 -21.86 -17.43
C LEU A 536 31.08 -20.86 -17.79
N SER A 537 32.13 -21.29 -18.49
CA SER A 537 33.24 -20.43 -18.90
C SER A 537 32.80 -19.43 -19.95
N ARG A 538 31.90 -19.81 -20.87
CA ARG A 538 31.33 -18.87 -21.86
C ARG A 538 30.41 -17.86 -21.21
N ILE A 539 29.57 -18.28 -20.26
CA ILE A 539 28.68 -17.37 -19.52
C ILE A 539 29.52 -16.32 -18.79
N TRP A 540 30.52 -16.76 -18.01
CA TRP A 540 31.42 -15.85 -17.32
C TRP A 540 32.08 -14.90 -18.31
N ASN A 541 32.70 -15.43 -19.38
CA ASN A 541 33.43 -14.62 -20.34
C ASN A 541 32.56 -13.60 -21.08
N GLY A 542 31.26 -13.87 -21.28
CA GLY A 542 30.30 -12.97 -21.89
C GLY A 542 29.88 -11.77 -21.02
N LEU A 543 30.14 -11.79 -19.71
CA LEU A 543 29.77 -10.67 -18.83
C LEU A 543 30.64 -9.42 -19.08
N PRO A 544 30.07 -8.20 -18.91
CA PRO A 544 30.85 -6.97 -18.95
C PRO A 544 31.98 -6.96 -17.92
N LYS A 545 33.10 -6.32 -18.25
CA LYS A 545 34.26 -6.21 -17.35
C LYS A 545 33.91 -5.57 -16.00
N SER A 546 33.04 -4.56 -16.00
CA SER A 546 32.55 -3.91 -14.76
C SER A 546 31.78 -4.88 -13.87
N ALA A 547 30.91 -5.71 -14.46
CA ALA A 547 30.13 -6.70 -13.72
C ALA A 547 31.03 -7.80 -13.12
N LYS A 548 31.96 -8.34 -13.91
CA LYS A 548 32.95 -9.34 -13.42
C LYS A 548 33.74 -8.81 -12.24
N LYS A 549 34.28 -7.59 -12.38
CA LYS A 549 35.04 -6.93 -11.32
C LYS A 549 34.21 -6.80 -10.05
N LYS A 550 32.96 -6.35 -10.16
CA LYS A 550 32.05 -6.19 -9.01
C LYS A 550 31.70 -7.52 -8.35
N ILE A 551 31.50 -8.58 -9.14
CA ILE A 551 31.27 -9.94 -8.63
C ILE A 551 32.49 -10.42 -7.82
N GLN A 552 33.70 -10.18 -8.31
CA GLN A 552 34.93 -10.57 -7.62
C GLN A 552 35.20 -9.70 -6.38
N ASP A 553 35.14 -8.37 -6.52
CA ASP A 553 35.43 -7.41 -5.45
C ASP A 553 34.49 -7.58 -4.25
N LEU A 554 33.24 -7.97 -4.48
CA LEU A 554 32.23 -8.20 -3.44
C LEU A 554 32.05 -9.69 -3.08
N ASN A 555 32.92 -10.58 -3.58
CA ASN A 555 32.84 -12.02 -3.32
C ASN A 555 31.44 -12.61 -3.58
N LEU A 556 30.76 -12.19 -4.65
CA LEU A 556 29.38 -12.59 -4.94
C LEU A 556 29.31 -14.05 -5.41
N ARG A 557 28.29 -14.77 -4.95
CA ARG A 557 28.01 -16.14 -5.40
C ARG A 557 27.16 -16.10 -6.66
N PHE A 558 27.74 -16.52 -7.79
CA PHE A 558 27.13 -16.40 -9.11
C PHE A 558 26.57 -17.74 -9.59
N TYR A 559 25.24 -17.83 -9.69
CA TYR A 559 24.50 -19.02 -10.08
C TYR A 559 23.83 -18.85 -11.45
N THR A 560 23.69 -19.95 -12.18
CA THR A 560 23.11 -19.97 -13.53
C THR A 560 22.20 -21.17 -13.74
N LEU A 561 21.17 -21.00 -14.56
CA LEU A 561 20.25 -22.06 -14.97
C LEU A 561 19.51 -21.68 -16.26
N ASP A 562 19.15 -22.66 -17.09
CA ASP A 562 18.17 -22.48 -18.17
C ASP A 562 16.74 -22.68 -17.65
N SER A 563 16.22 -21.70 -16.91
CA SER A 563 14.87 -21.79 -16.35
C SER A 563 13.78 -21.77 -17.43
N GLN A 564 14.09 -21.29 -18.64
CA GLN A 564 13.14 -21.18 -19.75
C GLN A 564 13.03 -22.53 -20.44
N GLY A 565 14.16 -23.21 -20.67
CA GLY A 565 14.19 -24.58 -21.15
C GLY A 565 13.47 -25.55 -20.21
N ILE A 566 13.66 -25.41 -18.88
CA ILE A 566 12.93 -26.20 -17.88
C ILE A 566 11.42 -25.91 -17.93
N ALA A 567 11.04 -24.63 -18.02
CA ALA A 567 9.64 -24.24 -18.15
C ALA A 567 9.01 -24.78 -19.45
N ASP A 568 9.73 -24.69 -20.58
CA ASP A 568 9.27 -25.18 -21.88
C ASP A 568 9.09 -26.71 -21.91
N LYS A 569 9.91 -27.44 -21.14
CA LYS A 569 9.85 -28.90 -21.01
C LYS A 569 8.61 -29.38 -20.25
N HIS A 570 8.25 -28.72 -19.15
CA HIS A 570 7.17 -29.17 -18.26
C HIS A 570 5.82 -28.50 -18.53
N ALA A 571 5.81 -27.31 -19.12
CA ALA A 571 4.57 -26.58 -19.33
C ALA A 571 3.64 -27.30 -20.31
N SER A 572 2.48 -27.66 -19.77
CA SER A 572 1.39 -28.29 -20.51
C SER A 572 0.67 -27.36 -21.50
N SER A 573 0.88 -26.04 -21.43
CA SER A 573 0.35 -25.07 -22.40
C SER A 573 1.30 -23.89 -22.63
N ALA A 574 1.12 -23.18 -23.75
CA ALA A 574 1.96 -22.03 -24.11
C ALA A 574 1.87 -20.89 -23.08
N ASP A 575 0.69 -20.64 -22.49
CA ASP A 575 0.50 -19.62 -21.46
C ASP A 575 1.18 -19.98 -20.13
N LEU A 576 1.32 -21.29 -19.83
CA LEU A 576 2.02 -21.76 -18.64
C LEU A 576 3.53 -21.64 -18.77
N ARG A 577 4.11 -21.76 -19.97
CA ARG A 577 5.58 -21.68 -20.20
C ARG A 577 6.17 -20.41 -19.59
N GLN A 578 5.53 -19.27 -19.85
CA GLN A 578 6.04 -17.98 -19.39
C GLN A 578 5.92 -17.81 -17.87
N ARG A 579 4.87 -18.37 -17.25
CA ARG A 579 4.68 -18.35 -15.78
C ARG A 579 5.60 -19.34 -15.07
N MET A 580 5.87 -20.48 -15.70
CA MET A 580 6.68 -21.56 -15.12
C MET A 580 8.15 -21.21 -15.00
N MET A 581 8.66 -20.24 -15.76
CA MET A 581 10.00 -19.70 -15.53
C MET A 581 10.15 -19.13 -14.11
N GLY A 582 9.10 -18.47 -13.58
CA GLY A 582 9.06 -18.01 -12.19
C GLY A 582 9.02 -19.14 -11.17
N ILE A 583 8.33 -20.23 -11.50
CA ILE A 583 8.23 -21.45 -10.67
C ILE A 583 9.60 -22.14 -10.58
N THR A 584 10.34 -22.22 -11.68
CA THR A 584 11.71 -22.73 -11.67
C THR A 584 12.63 -21.83 -10.84
N MET A 585 12.48 -20.51 -10.94
CA MET A 585 13.24 -19.57 -10.10
C MET A 585 12.98 -19.79 -8.61
N LEU A 586 11.73 -20.10 -8.20
CA LEU A 586 11.45 -20.46 -6.81
C LEU A 586 12.32 -21.65 -6.33
N GLY A 587 12.51 -22.68 -7.16
CA GLY A 587 13.41 -23.79 -6.87
C GLY A 587 14.86 -23.34 -6.63
N VAL A 588 15.35 -22.46 -7.51
CA VAL A 588 16.68 -21.84 -7.36
C VAL A 588 16.78 -21.04 -6.06
N PHE A 589 15.80 -20.16 -5.82
CA PHE A 589 15.75 -19.32 -4.63
C PHE A 589 15.81 -20.16 -3.35
N LEU A 590 15.01 -21.23 -3.26
CA LEU A 590 15.00 -22.14 -2.12
C LEU A 590 16.34 -22.87 -1.90
N LYS A 591 17.13 -23.09 -2.97
CA LYS A 591 18.44 -23.75 -2.89
C LYS A 591 19.55 -22.83 -2.39
N VAL A 592 19.59 -21.60 -2.90
CA VAL A 592 20.77 -20.72 -2.75
C VAL A 592 20.61 -19.68 -1.63
N THR A 593 19.40 -19.52 -1.11
CA THR A 593 19.10 -18.63 0.02
C THR A 593 19.26 -19.35 1.36
N PRO A 594 19.55 -18.62 2.45
CA PRO A 594 19.91 -19.24 3.73
C PRO A 594 18.72 -19.76 4.55
N PHE A 595 17.48 -19.64 4.08
CA PHE A 595 16.30 -19.84 4.94
C PHE A 595 16.11 -21.29 5.41
N ALA A 596 16.29 -22.26 4.51
CA ALA A 596 16.21 -23.68 4.88
C ALA A 596 17.34 -24.08 5.84
N GLU A 597 18.56 -23.58 5.59
CA GLU A 597 19.73 -23.80 6.44
C GLU A 597 19.53 -23.21 7.84
N ARG A 598 19.03 -21.97 7.96
CA ARG A 598 18.72 -21.31 9.24
C ARG A 598 17.70 -22.10 10.06
N LYS A 599 16.77 -22.83 9.42
CA LYS A 599 15.80 -23.70 10.08
C LYS A 599 16.33 -25.12 10.36
N GLY A 600 17.55 -25.44 9.92
CA GLY A 600 18.14 -26.78 10.03
C GLY A 600 17.36 -27.83 9.22
N TRP A 601 16.67 -27.42 8.15
CA TRP A 601 15.86 -28.35 7.35
C TRP A 601 16.70 -29.01 6.27
N GLU A 602 16.63 -30.34 6.24
CA GLU A 602 17.12 -31.11 5.11
C GLU A 602 16.21 -30.92 3.90
N ARG A 603 16.77 -31.18 2.71
CA ARG A 603 16.07 -31.12 1.41
C ARG A 603 14.69 -31.79 1.44
N LYS A 604 14.59 -32.99 2.05
CA LYS A 604 13.35 -33.75 2.09
C LYS A 604 12.22 -32.98 2.80
N VAL A 605 12.51 -32.42 3.98
CA VAL A 605 11.55 -31.65 4.77
C VAL A 605 11.12 -30.38 4.05
N LEU A 606 12.06 -29.70 3.39
CA LEU A 606 11.75 -28.52 2.60
C LEU A 606 10.80 -28.84 1.44
N MET A 607 11.09 -29.89 0.67
CA MET A 607 10.27 -30.27 -0.48
C MET A 607 8.87 -30.74 -0.08
N GLU A 608 8.71 -31.43 1.06
CA GLU A 608 7.39 -31.80 1.60
C GLU A 608 6.53 -30.55 1.92
N LYS A 609 7.13 -29.52 2.51
CA LYS A 609 6.44 -28.25 2.80
C LYS A 609 6.06 -27.50 1.53
N VAL A 610 6.95 -27.49 0.54
CA VAL A 610 6.69 -26.87 -0.76
C VAL A 610 5.56 -27.61 -1.48
N GLU A 611 5.57 -28.94 -1.49
CA GLU A 611 4.51 -29.74 -2.11
C GLU A 611 3.15 -29.44 -1.48
N HIS A 612 3.08 -29.39 -0.14
CA HIS A 612 1.85 -29.05 0.56
C HIS A 612 1.30 -27.68 0.13
N LEU A 613 2.18 -26.67 0.01
CA LEU A 613 1.77 -25.32 -0.41
C LEU A 613 1.34 -25.28 -1.89
N VAL A 614 2.09 -25.90 -2.79
CA VAL A 614 1.75 -25.95 -4.23
C VAL A 614 0.39 -26.63 -4.43
N ARG A 615 0.12 -27.73 -3.70
CA ARG A 615 -1.20 -28.38 -3.71
C ARG A 615 -2.31 -27.46 -3.19
N LYS A 616 -2.06 -26.70 -2.13
CA LYS A 616 -3.03 -25.70 -1.62
C LYS A 616 -3.33 -24.61 -2.66
N MET A 617 -2.32 -24.14 -3.39
CA MET A 617 -2.47 -23.06 -4.38
C MET A 617 -3.12 -23.52 -5.69
N PHE A 618 -2.74 -24.70 -6.20
CA PHE A 618 -3.10 -25.15 -7.55
C PHE A 618 -4.01 -26.38 -7.59
N GLY A 619 -4.27 -27.04 -6.46
CA GLY A 619 -5.03 -28.30 -6.41
C GLY A 619 -6.50 -28.18 -6.83
N LYS A 620 -7.06 -26.96 -6.85
CA LYS A 620 -8.41 -26.71 -7.40
C LYS A 620 -8.48 -26.76 -8.93
N ARG A 621 -7.33 -26.74 -9.63
CA ARG A 621 -7.27 -26.79 -11.10
C ARG A 621 -7.29 -28.23 -11.58
N ASP A 622 -6.16 -28.93 -11.45
CA ASP A 622 -6.00 -30.36 -11.76
C ASP A 622 -4.65 -30.88 -11.22
N GLU A 623 -4.52 -32.20 -11.08
CA GLU A 623 -3.30 -32.84 -10.55
C GLU A 623 -2.09 -32.66 -11.49
N LYS A 624 -2.32 -32.58 -12.80
CA LYS A 624 -1.23 -32.42 -13.78
C LYS A 624 -0.52 -31.09 -13.59
N THR A 625 -1.27 -30.00 -13.43
CA THR A 625 -0.76 -28.67 -13.16
C THR A 625 0.06 -28.67 -11.87
N VAL A 626 -0.39 -29.36 -10.82
CA VAL A 626 0.38 -29.51 -9.58
C VAL A 626 1.73 -30.19 -9.87
N GLN A 627 1.72 -31.31 -10.57
CA GLN A 627 2.95 -32.06 -10.90
C GLN A 627 3.90 -31.27 -11.79
N ASP A 628 3.40 -30.55 -12.80
CA ASP A 628 4.22 -29.72 -13.69
C ASP A 628 4.94 -28.61 -12.87
N ASN A 629 4.24 -27.98 -11.92
CA ASN A 629 4.84 -26.97 -11.03
C ASN A 629 5.90 -27.57 -10.11
N LEU A 630 5.65 -28.75 -9.52
CA LEU A 630 6.61 -29.43 -8.66
C LEU A 630 7.86 -29.85 -9.42
N ALA A 631 7.71 -30.35 -10.65
CA ALA A 631 8.82 -30.73 -11.51
C ALA A 631 9.72 -29.53 -11.83
N CYS A 632 9.14 -28.37 -12.16
CA CYS A 632 9.89 -27.13 -12.36
C CYS A 632 10.66 -26.70 -11.10
N ILE A 633 10.03 -26.77 -9.90
CA ILE A 633 10.69 -26.41 -8.64
C ILE A 633 11.87 -27.35 -8.36
N ILE A 634 11.66 -28.67 -8.50
CA ILE A 634 12.69 -29.67 -8.22
C ILE A 634 13.86 -29.54 -9.21
N GLU A 635 13.58 -29.43 -10.51
CA GLU A 635 14.64 -29.24 -11.50
C GLU A 635 15.36 -27.88 -11.33
N GLY A 636 14.64 -26.84 -10.90
CA GLY A 636 15.24 -25.56 -10.51
C GLY A 636 16.21 -25.69 -9.33
N TYR A 637 15.80 -26.43 -8.30
CA TYR A 637 16.58 -26.65 -7.09
C TYR A 637 17.84 -27.50 -7.31
N GLU A 638 17.73 -28.57 -8.10
CA GLU A 638 18.85 -29.50 -8.36
C GLU A 638 19.75 -29.03 -9.51
N GLY A 639 19.18 -28.34 -10.50
CA GLY A 639 19.86 -27.99 -11.74
C GLY A 639 20.69 -26.72 -11.67
N VAL A 640 20.50 -25.86 -10.65
CA VAL A 640 21.25 -24.60 -10.53
C VAL A 640 22.74 -24.87 -10.34
N ARG A 641 23.57 -24.16 -11.11
CA ARG A 641 25.03 -24.33 -11.12
C ARG A 641 25.74 -23.05 -10.73
N GLU A 642 26.74 -23.17 -9.86
CA GLU A 642 27.61 -22.07 -9.44
C GLU A 642 28.80 -21.93 -10.39
N ILE A 643 29.11 -20.69 -10.79
CA ILE A 643 30.41 -20.36 -11.40
C ILE A 643 31.39 -20.17 -10.25
N THR A 644 32.33 -21.10 -10.10
CA THR A 644 33.24 -21.10 -8.94
C THR A 644 34.30 -20.00 -9.04
N PRO A 645 34.85 -19.52 -7.91
CA PRO A 645 35.95 -18.56 -7.92
C PRO A 645 37.15 -18.99 -8.77
N SER A 646 37.44 -20.29 -8.85
CA SER A 646 38.48 -20.83 -9.72
C SER A 646 38.22 -20.59 -11.22
N MET A 647 36.97 -20.64 -11.66
CA MET A 647 36.56 -20.33 -13.04
C MET A 647 36.52 -18.82 -13.29
N MET A 648 36.30 -18.01 -12.25
CA MET A 648 36.30 -16.55 -12.39
C MET A 648 37.70 -15.98 -12.63
N ASN A 649 38.72 -16.67 -12.12
CA ASN A 649 40.13 -16.24 -12.13
C ASN A 649 40.96 -16.86 -13.27
N SER A 650 40.38 -17.76 -14.07
CA SER A 650 40.96 -18.31 -15.29
C SER A 650 40.63 -17.46 -16.50
#